data_AF-A0A839CT09-F1
#
_entry.id   AF-A0A839CT09-F1
#
_cell.length_a   1.000
_cell.length_b   1.000
_cell.length_c   1.000
_cell.angle_alpha   90.00
_cell.angle_beta   90.00
_cell.angle_gamma   90.00
#
_symmetry.space_group_name_H-M   'P 1'
#
loop_
_entity.id
_entity.type
_entity.pdbx_description
1 polymer ?
#
loop_
_entity_poly.entity_id
_entity_poly.type
_entity_poly.pdbx_seq_one_letter_code
_entity_poly.pdbx_strand_id
1 'polypeptide(L)'
;MPKVLGIEQGALTRALRRLIDEHLVSTPVDGQLKGLHQLRSKTLFELCHTHLLQTPSHAAISTALTVNDDSLSSFVSYVSVHIPDAATSLIETLVTRLEKELSPVALNGCLCGLGQAHIETTLSAWIPQARVIGVEPTLITLAVMFVVAGQNTSIIPFPERLQKAMGELRVHSATDPRQVLLSALSPDTINALVVRADTPRLCTFMGTLVGMDIPDSIRAALSNLRPDFDAINLSNAAELLGAARLIDPQIAIFWGADDVRERLLARLTAEIPWTDKIEVEAPTGGRLLRSRIFHVAPSVQSNVHEEVVQLCELLLGLDPTAAVVAVDAIAADNLPSGLSEYAVATKRIHRENLPTKALPEWNKRWIAAAAKLVGTESYSAYLQRAYALLEQLMPVLERIVDCVLRGKVPPPKILDRFGEVFEGACNLTSPQEGLSTGEAPEQHVKPLQNLLHSCSADLVRRFNQLPEGYGVFVIWTGDLLKNVWEARSEPWSIVGMDPEPLLMRLENILASLRLLAAEAGSESSHPTKMWIAKTRNAQLGNALRLAKVEAEQQLKTRSGRYLRQTEARLQASGIELTLYTRPDWKSLLPWPNVELLAVVDLETPADWLIWFNEHAAQIRADVGESRQMWIIPRIAGFAISKLTVGGISSFFSSPHRVDDWLDTLSIPQLDDALVRAAQPIIDLIIELDGLRYFRLGGDKRPILEQTVRQTDEHKLEMALLAFDASSAGTSVHNLLRMLSDDVASGAVNLARDVAALTHGRLAPGAEILVSIQNSLLAQDIANAISNQ
;
A
#
# COMPACT_ATOMS: atom_id res chain seq x y z
N MET A 1 -1.98 24.10 -38.85
CA MET A 1 -2.50 25.29 -38.14
C MET A 1 -2.92 26.45 -39.06
N PRO A 2 -2.06 27.04 -39.93
CA PRO A 2 -2.44 28.24 -40.71
C PRO A 2 -3.60 28.00 -41.69
N LYS A 3 -3.57 26.85 -42.39
CA LYS A 3 -4.65 26.41 -43.28
C LYS A 3 -5.97 26.13 -42.56
N VAL A 4 -5.91 25.68 -41.30
CA VAL A 4 -7.11 25.37 -40.49
C VAL A 4 -7.72 26.67 -39.94
N LEU A 5 -6.88 27.61 -39.53
CA LEU A 5 -7.30 28.90 -38.98
C LEU A 5 -7.61 29.96 -40.06
N GLY A 6 -7.29 29.70 -41.33
CA GLY A 6 -7.51 30.66 -42.43
C GLY A 6 -6.67 31.93 -42.34
N ILE A 7 -5.51 31.89 -41.68
CA ILE A 7 -4.63 33.06 -41.46
C ILE A 7 -3.24 32.85 -42.06
N GLU A 8 -2.62 33.94 -42.48
CA GLU A 8 -1.25 33.94 -43.00
C GLU A 8 -0.23 33.57 -41.90
N GLN A 9 0.82 32.82 -42.30
CA GLN A 9 1.87 32.36 -41.38
C GLN A 9 2.51 33.51 -40.60
N GLY A 10 2.79 34.65 -41.24
CA GLY A 10 3.42 35.80 -40.58
C GLY A 10 2.51 36.50 -39.56
N ALA A 11 1.18 36.46 -39.76
CA ALA A 11 0.22 36.96 -38.79
C ALA A 11 0.12 36.03 -37.58
N LEU A 12 0.06 34.72 -37.83
CA LEU A 12 0.04 33.70 -36.78
C LEU A 12 1.29 33.78 -35.88
N THR A 13 2.49 33.87 -36.47
CA THR A 13 3.75 33.95 -35.69
C THR A 13 3.79 35.18 -34.78
N ARG A 14 3.34 36.35 -35.26
CA ARG A 14 3.30 37.58 -34.45
C ARG A 14 2.29 37.49 -33.32
N ALA A 15 1.10 36.95 -33.59
CA ALA A 15 0.07 36.75 -32.59
C ALA A 15 0.51 35.76 -31.50
N LEU A 16 1.10 34.61 -31.89
CA LEU A 16 1.60 33.60 -30.95
C LEU A 16 2.71 34.16 -30.07
N ARG A 17 3.66 34.92 -30.64
CA ARG A 17 4.73 35.52 -29.86
C ARG A 17 4.20 36.48 -28.79
N ARG A 18 3.20 37.28 -29.15
CA ARG A 18 2.51 38.15 -28.20
C ARG A 18 1.84 37.38 -27.06
N LEU A 19 1.15 36.27 -27.35
CA LEU A 19 0.52 35.44 -26.32
C LEU A 19 1.53 34.78 -25.37
N ILE A 20 2.72 34.47 -25.86
CA ILE A 20 3.83 33.93 -25.06
C ILE A 20 4.44 35.03 -24.18
N ASP A 21 4.73 36.19 -24.77
CA ASP A 21 5.29 37.36 -24.09
C ASP A 21 4.34 37.88 -23.00
N GLU A 22 3.02 37.82 -23.22
CA GLU A 22 1.98 38.17 -22.25
C GLU A 22 1.68 37.04 -21.23
N HIS A 23 2.44 35.93 -21.26
CA HIS A 23 2.28 34.78 -20.37
C HIS A 23 0.84 34.25 -20.33
N LEU A 24 0.21 34.13 -21.50
CA LEU A 24 -1.10 33.51 -21.66
C LEU A 24 -0.98 32.04 -22.09
N VAL A 25 0.07 31.72 -22.84
CA VAL A 25 0.43 30.36 -23.28
C VAL A 25 1.94 30.15 -23.14
N SER A 26 2.37 28.90 -23.01
CA SER A 26 3.79 28.53 -23.00
C SER A 26 4.15 27.67 -24.21
N THR A 27 5.42 27.70 -24.58
CA THR A 27 6.02 26.81 -25.60
C THR A 27 7.17 26.04 -24.99
N PRO A 28 6.93 24.86 -24.37
CA PRO A 28 7.97 24.20 -23.58
C PRO A 28 9.08 23.60 -24.45
N VAL A 29 8.75 22.97 -25.59
CA VAL A 29 9.69 22.42 -26.62
C VAL A 29 8.92 22.23 -27.95
N ASP A 30 9.59 22.26 -29.11
CA ASP A 30 9.07 21.89 -30.44
C ASP A 30 7.82 22.61 -30.95
N GLY A 31 7.65 23.89 -30.62
CA GLY A 31 6.54 24.70 -31.14
C GLY A 31 5.15 24.26 -30.64
N GLN A 32 5.09 23.41 -29.61
CA GLN A 32 3.84 23.02 -28.96
C GLN A 32 3.34 24.15 -28.06
N LEU A 33 2.05 24.50 -28.19
CA LEU A 33 1.40 25.48 -27.32
C LEU A 33 0.73 24.76 -26.14
N LYS A 34 1.06 25.18 -24.92
CA LYS A 34 0.39 24.70 -23.70
C LYS A 34 -0.20 25.86 -22.91
N GLY A 35 -1.29 25.60 -22.19
CA GLY A 35 -1.78 26.50 -21.15
C GLY A 35 -0.83 26.51 -19.95
N LEU A 36 -0.78 27.62 -19.22
CA LEU A 36 0.03 27.74 -18.01
C LEU A 36 -0.67 27.16 -16.76
N HIS A 37 -2.00 27.24 -16.71
CA HIS A 37 -2.80 26.78 -15.58
C HIS A 37 -4.25 26.56 -16.02
N GLN A 38 -4.90 25.48 -15.56
CA GLN A 38 -6.26 25.12 -15.99
C GLN A 38 -7.30 26.22 -15.72
N LEU A 39 -7.34 26.78 -14.49
CA LEU A 39 -8.22 27.92 -14.17
C LEU A 39 -8.00 29.12 -15.10
N ARG A 40 -6.74 29.49 -15.37
CA ARG A 40 -6.42 30.61 -16.27
C ARG A 40 -6.83 30.30 -17.71
N SER A 41 -6.58 29.08 -18.19
CA SER A 41 -7.00 28.65 -19.52
C SER A 41 -8.52 28.65 -19.67
N LYS A 42 -9.26 28.26 -18.62
CA LYS A 42 -10.73 28.33 -18.59
C LYS A 42 -11.22 29.77 -18.68
N THR A 43 -10.69 30.67 -17.84
CA THR A 43 -11.05 32.10 -17.88
C THR A 43 -10.71 32.73 -19.23
N LEU A 44 -9.55 32.40 -19.81
CA LEU A 44 -9.16 32.89 -21.14
C LEU A 44 -10.12 32.37 -22.22
N PHE A 45 -10.48 31.09 -22.16
CA PHE A 45 -11.45 30.50 -23.07
C PHE A 45 -12.80 31.23 -22.99
N GLU A 46 -13.33 31.47 -21.78
CA GLU A 46 -14.57 32.21 -21.55
C GLU A 46 -14.50 33.65 -22.08
N LEU A 47 -13.41 34.37 -21.80
CA LEU A 47 -13.20 35.75 -22.27
C LEU A 47 -13.08 35.83 -23.80
N CYS A 48 -12.39 34.88 -24.43
CA CYS A 48 -12.26 34.83 -25.88
C CYS A 48 -13.62 34.68 -26.57
N HIS A 49 -14.53 33.87 -26.02
CA HIS A 49 -15.84 33.62 -26.63
C HIS A 49 -16.91 34.65 -26.23
N THR A 50 -16.62 35.52 -25.27
CA THR A 50 -17.46 36.70 -24.97
C THR A 50 -17.38 37.78 -26.06
N HIS A 51 -16.28 37.84 -26.82
CA HIS A 51 -15.96 38.97 -27.72
C HIS A 51 -15.67 38.59 -29.18
N LEU A 52 -15.70 37.31 -29.54
CA LEU A 52 -15.42 36.82 -30.90
C LEU A 52 -16.68 36.34 -31.64
N LEU A 53 -16.63 36.35 -32.97
CA LEU A 53 -17.70 35.89 -33.86
C LEU A 53 -17.82 34.35 -33.95
N GLN A 54 -16.83 33.58 -33.46
CA GLN A 54 -16.84 32.12 -33.52
C GLN A 54 -17.45 31.51 -32.24
N THR A 55 -18.36 30.55 -32.41
CA THR A 55 -18.96 29.82 -31.29
C THR A 55 -17.96 28.84 -30.67
N PRO A 56 -18.07 28.52 -29.37
CA PRO A 56 -17.26 27.50 -28.71
C PRO A 56 -17.24 26.16 -29.46
N SER A 57 -18.37 25.75 -30.03
CA SER A 57 -18.49 24.52 -30.82
C SER A 57 -17.65 24.56 -32.10
N HIS A 58 -17.67 25.68 -32.83
CA HIS A 58 -16.86 25.85 -34.04
C HIS A 58 -15.35 25.86 -33.74
N ALA A 59 -14.96 26.52 -32.64
CA ALA A 59 -13.58 26.54 -32.17
C ALA A 59 -13.11 25.14 -31.75
N ALA A 60 -13.95 24.37 -31.06
CA ALA A 60 -13.65 23.00 -30.65
C ALA A 60 -13.44 22.08 -31.87
N ILE A 61 -14.36 22.11 -32.85
CA ILE A 61 -14.26 21.31 -34.08
C ILE A 61 -12.95 21.62 -34.83
N SER A 62 -12.62 22.92 -34.99
CA SER A 62 -11.38 23.33 -35.66
C SER A 62 -10.13 22.90 -34.88
N THR A 63 -10.19 22.94 -33.55
CA THR A 63 -9.09 22.51 -32.68
C THR A 63 -8.85 21.01 -32.75
N ALA A 64 -9.90 20.21 -32.89
CA ALA A 64 -9.82 18.75 -33.01
C ALA A 64 -8.93 18.29 -34.20
N LEU A 65 -8.79 19.11 -35.24
CA LEU A 65 -7.93 18.85 -36.40
C LEU A 65 -6.46 19.25 -36.21
N THR A 66 -6.11 19.91 -35.09
CA THR A 66 -4.78 20.50 -34.89
C THR A 66 -4.14 20.19 -33.55
N VAL A 67 -4.92 19.75 -32.55
CA VAL A 67 -4.39 19.30 -31.26
C VAL A 67 -3.46 18.12 -31.49
N ASN A 68 -2.32 18.07 -30.78
CA ASN A 68 -1.41 16.93 -30.88
C ASN A 68 -2.07 15.65 -30.34
N ASP A 69 -1.59 14.50 -30.82
CA ASP A 69 -2.15 13.20 -30.43
C ASP A 69 -2.09 12.99 -28.91
N ASP A 70 -1.03 13.45 -28.24
CA ASP A 70 -0.85 13.28 -26.79
C ASP A 70 -1.87 14.06 -25.94
N SER A 71 -2.38 15.21 -26.41
CA SER A 71 -3.38 15.99 -25.68
C SER A 71 -4.81 15.68 -26.12
N LEU A 72 -4.97 14.80 -27.12
CA LEU A 72 -6.26 14.52 -27.73
C LEU A 72 -7.25 13.91 -26.72
N SER A 73 -6.80 13.04 -25.81
CA SER A 73 -7.66 12.46 -24.77
C SER A 73 -8.28 13.54 -23.87
N SER A 74 -7.45 14.41 -23.29
CA SER A 74 -7.92 15.48 -22.40
C SER A 74 -8.82 16.47 -23.14
N PHE A 75 -8.47 16.80 -24.39
CA PHE A 75 -9.27 17.68 -25.23
C PHE A 75 -10.65 17.09 -25.54
N VAL A 76 -10.69 15.85 -26.03
CA VAL A 76 -11.95 15.16 -26.40
C VAL A 76 -12.84 14.99 -25.17
N SER A 77 -12.28 14.63 -24.02
CA SER A 77 -13.02 14.56 -22.76
C SER A 77 -13.62 15.91 -22.39
N TYR A 78 -12.83 16.99 -22.42
CA TYR A 78 -13.28 18.33 -22.06
C TYR A 78 -14.42 18.81 -22.96
N VAL A 79 -14.27 18.71 -24.29
CA VAL A 79 -15.29 19.16 -25.24
C VAL A 79 -16.57 18.35 -25.08
N SER A 80 -16.47 17.03 -24.94
CA SER A 80 -17.65 16.16 -24.82
C SER A 80 -18.45 16.42 -23.54
N VAL A 81 -17.78 16.78 -22.43
CA VAL A 81 -18.44 17.05 -21.14
C VAL A 81 -18.93 18.50 -21.03
N HIS A 82 -18.15 19.48 -21.50
CA HIS A 82 -18.42 20.90 -21.25
C HIS A 82 -19.01 21.67 -22.45
N ILE A 83 -19.00 21.08 -23.65
CA ILE A 83 -19.59 21.67 -24.86
C ILE A 83 -20.49 20.63 -25.55
N PRO A 84 -21.65 20.25 -24.96
CA PRO A 84 -22.49 19.17 -25.46
C PRO A 84 -22.95 19.36 -26.90
N ASP A 85 -23.22 20.61 -27.31
CA ASP A 85 -23.63 20.97 -28.67
C ASP A 85 -22.57 20.62 -29.74
N ALA A 86 -21.31 20.46 -29.34
CA ALA A 86 -20.22 20.10 -30.23
C ALA A 86 -19.97 18.58 -30.29
N ALA A 87 -20.56 17.78 -29.39
CA ALA A 87 -20.17 16.39 -29.20
C ALA A 87 -20.37 15.52 -30.47
N THR A 88 -21.50 15.65 -31.15
CA THR A 88 -21.78 14.89 -32.39
C THR A 88 -20.82 15.29 -33.52
N SER A 89 -20.68 16.59 -33.79
CA SER A 89 -19.78 17.09 -34.83
C SER A 89 -18.30 16.85 -34.50
N LEU A 90 -17.94 16.78 -33.22
CA LEU A 90 -16.61 16.36 -32.79
C LEU A 90 -16.32 14.94 -33.26
N ILE A 91 -17.23 13.98 -33.03
CA ILE A 91 -17.03 12.59 -33.46
C ILE A 91 -16.83 12.50 -34.97
N GLU A 92 -17.65 13.18 -35.78
CA GLU A 92 -17.48 13.24 -37.25
C GLU A 92 -16.11 13.78 -37.67
N THR A 93 -15.62 14.79 -36.94
CA THR A 93 -14.31 15.40 -37.18
C THR A 93 -13.18 14.45 -36.80
N LEU A 94 -13.32 13.70 -35.69
CA LEU A 94 -12.37 12.69 -35.26
C LEU A 94 -12.30 11.53 -36.25
N VAL A 95 -13.44 11.07 -36.80
CA VAL A 95 -13.47 10.08 -37.89
C VAL A 95 -12.63 10.57 -39.07
N THR A 96 -12.91 11.78 -39.56
CA THR A 96 -12.18 12.38 -40.70
C THR A 96 -10.68 12.46 -40.44
N ARG A 97 -10.27 12.81 -39.21
CA ARG A 97 -8.85 12.88 -38.83
C ARG A 97 -8.21 11.49 -38.81
N LEU A 98 -8.86 10.51 -38.17
CA LEU A 98 -8.34 9.14 -38.04
C LEU A 98 -8.21 8.44 -39.40
N GLU A 99 -9.16 8.63 -40.29
CA GLU A 99 -9.10 8.07 -41.66
C GLU A 99 -7.95 8.67 -42.47
N LYS A 100 -7.64 9.95 -42.26
CA LYS A 100 -6.57 10.65 -42.98
C LYS A 100 -5.18 10.35 -42.42
N GLU A 101 -5.02 10.39 -41.10
CA GLU A 101 -3.72 10.31 -40.44
C GLU A 101 -3.30 8.86 -40.17
N LEU A 102 -4.27 7.96 -39.94
CA LEU A 102 -4.02 6.57 -39.60
C LEU A 102 -3.00 6.41 -38.46
N SER A 103 -3.13 7.26 -37.42
CA SER A 103 -2.30 7.28 -36.21
C SER A 103 -2.93 6.46 -35.09
N PRO A 104 -2.27 5.37 -34.60
CA PRO A 104 -2.75 4.63 -33.44
C PRO A 104 -2.75 5.44 -32.14
N VAL A 105 -1.85 6.43 -32.01
CA VAL A 105 -1.81 7.32 -30.84
C VAL A 105 -3.07 8.20 -30.81
N ALA A 106 -3.45 8.76 -31.96
CA ALA A 106 -4.69 9.52 -32.09
C ALA A 106 -5.93 8.65 -31.77
N LEU A 107 -5.99 7.40 -32.27
CA LEU A 107 -7.09 6.49 -31.97
C LEU A 107 -7.25 6.25 -30.46
N ASN A 108 -6.15 5.92 -29.78
CA ASN A 108 -6.13 5.70 -28.33
C ASN A 108 -6.52 6.97 -27.57
N GLY A 109 -6.04 8.13 -28.00
CA GLY A 109 -6.42 9.43 -27.45
C GLY A 109 -7.93 9.69 -27.56
N CYS A 110 -8.51 9.50 -28.74
CA CYS A 110 -9.94 9.62 -28.97
C CYS A 110 -10.75 8.69 -28.05
N LEU A 111 -10.43 7.39 -28.03
CA LEU A 111 -11.20 6.41 -27.26
C LEU A 111 -11.06 6.63 -25.75
N CYS A 112 -9.86 6.98 -25.26
CA CYS A 112 -9.66 7.37 -23.86
C CYS A 112 -10.50 8.59 -23.49
N GLY A 113 -10.49 9.64 -24.32
CA GLY A 113 -11.22 10.88 -24.07
C GLY A 113 -12.74 10.70 -24.09
N LEU A 114 -13.25 9.96 -25.08
CA LEU A 114 -14.68 9.63 -25.17
C LEU A 114 -15.12 8.72 -24.03
N GLY A 115 -14.28 7.77 -23.62
CA GLY A 115 -14.55 6.92 -22.47
C GLY A 115 -14.59 7.70 -21.15
N GLN A 116 -13.66 8.63 -20.95
CA GLN A 116 -13.70 9.53 -19.79
C GLN A 116 -14.97 10.40 -19.80
N ALA A 117 -15.36 10.93 -20.96
CA ALA A 117 -16.60 11.69 -21.09
C ALA A 117 -17.83 10.84 -20.73
N HIS A 118 -17.89 9.59 -21.20
CA HIS A 118 -18.96 8.65 -20.85
C HIS A 118 -19.08 8.45 -19.34
N ILE A 119 -17.95 8.22 -18.66
CA ILE A 119 -17.88 8.08 -17.21
C ILE A 119 -18.41 9.33 -16.51
N GLU A 120 -17.88 10.51 -16.87
CA GLU A 120 -18.25 11.78 -16.23
C GLU A 120 -19.72 12.13 -16.45
N THR A 121 -20.25 11.94 -17.66
CA THR A 121 -21.67 12.19 -17.97
C THR A 121 -22.58 11.22 -17.20
N THR A 122 -22.22 9.93 -17.16
CA THR A 122 -22.99 8.91 -16.42
C THR A 122 -23.04 9.24 -14.92
N LEU A 123 -21.90 9.54 -14.32
CA LEU A 123 -21.82 9.89 -12.90
C LEU A 123 -22.48 11.23 -12.59
N SER A 124 -22.38 12.23 -13.47
CA SER A 124 -23.05 13.52 -13.29
C SER A 124 -24.57 13.40 -13.28
N ALA A 125 -25.12 12.45 -14.04
CA ALA A 125 -26.55 12.15 -14.04
C ALA A 125 -26.97 11.32 -12.82
N TRP A 126 -26.14 10.36 -12.40
CA TRP A 126 -26.47 9.43 -11.31
C TRP A 126 -26.26 10.01 -9.90
N ILE A 127 -25.20 10.79 -9.66
CA ILE A 127 -24.85 11.33 -8.32
C ILE A 127 -26.03 12.08 -7.67
N PRO A 128 -26.75 12.98 -8.37
CA PRO A 128 -27.94 13.62 -7.80
C PRO A 128 -29.01 12.63 -7.35
N GLN A 129 -29.22 11.54 -8.08
CA GLN A 129 -30.19 10.49 -7.74
C GLN A 129 -29.74 9.71 -6.50
N ALA A 130 -28.46 9.36 -6.41
CA ALA A 130 -27.87 8.72 -5.23
C ALA A 130 -28.03 9.60 -3.98
N ARG A 131 -27.88 10.93 -4.12
CA ARG A 131 -28.13 11.87 -3.02
C ARG A 131 -29.59 11.94 -2.59
N VAL A 132 -30.54 11.85 -3.52
CA VAL A 132 -31.98 11.78 -3.20
C VAL A 132 -32.34 10.49 -2.47
N ILE A 133 -31.66 9.38 -2.77
CA ILE A 133 -31.78 8.10 -2.03
C ILE A 133 -31.21 8.21 -0.61
N GLY A 134 -30.43 9.25 -0.32
CA GLY A 134 -29.82 9.50 0.98
C GLY A 134 -28.42 8.91 1.12
N VAL A 135 -27.69 8.67 0.04
CA VAL A 135 -26.27 8.29 0.09
C VAL A 135 -25.43 9.54 0.40
N GLU A 136 -24.57 9.47 1.42
CA GLU A 136 -23.66 10.57 1.76
C GLU A 136 -22.61 10.75 0.65
N PRO A 137 -22.18 11.99 0.36
CA PRO A 137 -21.13 12.25 -0.60
C PRO A 137 -19.83 11.46 -0.36
N THR A 138 -19.48 11.21 0.90
CA THR A 138 -18.29 10.44 1.30
C THR A 138 -18.36 8.96 0.95
N LEU A 139 -19.56 8.41 0.68
CA LEU A 139 -19.75 7.00 0.30
C LEU A 139 -19.91 6.80 -1.22
N ILE A 140 -19.95 7.87 -2.01
CA ILE A 140 -20.18 7.77 -3.46
C ILE A 140 -19.04 7.03 -4.15
N THR A 141 -17.78 7.32 -3.82
CA THR A 141 -16.62 6.62 -4.42
C THR A 141 -16.62 5.13 -4.08
N LEU A 142 -17.04 4.78 -2.85
CA LEU A 142 -17.21 3.39 -2.41
C LEU A 142 -18.28 2.68 -3.25
N ALA A 143 -19.45 3.30 -3.45
CA ALA A 143 -20.52 2.75 -4.27
C ALA A 143 -20.05 2.48 -5.71
N VAL A 144 -19.36 3.45 -6.32
CA VAL A 144 -18.81 3.32 -7.67
C VAL A 144 -17.79 2.19 -7.73
N MET A 145 -16.86 2.11 -6.78
CA MET A 145 -15.84 1.05 -6.71
C MET A 145 -16.48 -0.36 -6.72
N PHE A 146 -17.50 -0.59 -5.90
CA PHE A 146 -18.18 -1.90 -5.86
C PHE A 146 -18.98 -2.21 -7.12
N VAL A 147 -19.54 -1.20 -7.79
CA VAL A 147 -20.25 -1.37 -9.05
C VAL A 147 -19.28 -1.76 -10.17
N VAL A 148 -18.19 -1.02 -10.35
CA VAL A 148 -17.23 -1.27 -11.45
C VAL A 148 -16.37 -2.51 -11.23
N ALA A 149 -16.17 -2.92 -9.98
CA ALA A 149 -15.49 -4.19 -9.68
C ALA A 149 -16.33 -5.42 -10.04
N GLY A 150 -17.64 -5.27 -10.33
CA GLY A 150 -18.52 -6.40 -10.69
C GLY A 150 -18.71 -7.43 -9.58
N GLN A 151 -18.32 -7.11 -8.34
CA GLN A 151 -18.34 -8.03 -7.21
C GLN A 151 -19.78 -8.32 -6.76
N ASN A 152 -20.02 -9.56 -6.32
CA ASN A 152 -21.29 -9.93 -5.71
C ASN A 152 -21.40 -9.29 -4.32
N THR A 153 -22.09 -8.16 -4.25
CA THR A 153 -22.28 -7.38 -3.02
C THR A 153 -23.28 -8.00 -2.04
N SER A 154 -23.91 -9.14 -2.36
CA SER A 154 -24.93 -9.77 -1.50
C SER A 154 -24.39 -10.29 -0.16
N ILE A 155 -23.09 -10.56 -0.08
CA ILE A 155 -22.42 -11.07 1.13
C ILE A 155 -22.04 -9.93 2.08
N ILE A 156 -21.96 -8.69 1.59
CA ILE A 156 -21.53 -7.53 2.37
C ILE A 156 -22.77 -6.83 2.97
N PRO A 157 -22.82 -6.59 4.29
CA PRO A 157 -23.98 -5.99 4.96
C PRO A 157 -24.04 -4.46 4.74
N PHE A 158 -24.17 -4.03 3.49
CA PHE A 158 -24.36 -2.62 3.16
C PHE A 158 -25.73 -2.10 3.57
N PRO A 159 -25.85 -0.81 3.96
CA PRO A 159 -27.14 -0.17 4.16
C PRO A 159 -28.01 -0.25 2.90
N GLU A 160 -29.33 -0.45 3.05
CA GLU A 160 -30.28 -0.60 1.94
C GLU A 160 -30.19 0.56 0.92
N ARG A 161 -30.04 1.80 1.41
CA ARG A 161 -29.86 2.99 0.56
C ARG A 161 -28.64 2.91 -0.36
N LEU A 162 -27.54 2.35 0.14
CA LEU A 162 -26.32 2.16 -0.64
C LEU A 162 -26.51 1.03 -1.67
N GLN A 163 -27.14 -0.08 -1.27
CA GLN A 163 -27.48 -1.17 -2.18
C GLN A 163 -28.38 -0.71 -3.32
N LYS A 164 -29.41 0.09 -3.02
CA LYS A 164 -30.31 0.68 -4.01
C LYS A 164 -29.56 1.57 -5.00
N ALA A 165 -28.73 2.50 -4.51
CA ALA A 165 -27.97 3.40 -5.37
C ALA A 165 -26.98 2.65 -6.29
N MET A 166 -26.32 1.61 -5.77
CA MET A 166 -25.45 0.73 -6.58
C MET A 166 -26.26 -0.02 -7.66
N GLY A 167 -27.47 -0.47 -7.33
CA GLY A 167 -28.38 -1.10 -8.30
C GLY A 167 -28.79 -0.16 -9.42
N GLU A 168 -29.10 1.10 -9.11
CA GLU A 168 -29.44 2.11 -10.12
C GLU A 168 -28.26 2.46 -11.03
N LEU A 169 -27.04 2.56 -10.49
CA LEU A 169 -25.84 2.81 -11.31
C LEU A 169 -25.58 1.67 -12.31
N ARG A 170 -25.78 0.41 -11.90
CA ARG A 170 -25.58 -0.77 -12.78
C ARG A 170 -26.50 -0.76 -14.01
N VAL A 171 -27.69 -0.17 -13.89
CA VAL A 171 -28.68 -0.12 -14.98
C VAL A 171 -28.60 1.20 -15.75
N HIS A 172 -27.82 2.18 -15.27
CA HIS A 172 -27.69 3.48 -15.90
C HIS A 172 -26.91 3.37 -17.21
N SER A 173 -27.61 3.35 -18.34
CA SER A 173 -27.00 3.22 -19.67
C SER A 173 -27.08 4.54 -20.45
N ALA A 174 -26.06 5.39 -20.33
CA ALA A 174 -25.82 6.40 -21.35
C ALA A 174 -25.25 5.71 -22.60
N THR A 175 -25.62 6.17 -23.80
CA THR A 175 -24.99 5.68 -25.03
C THR A 175 -23.50 5.93 -24.97
N ASP A 176 -22.68 4.90 -25.20
CA ASP A 176 -21.23 5.03 -25.16
C ASP A 176 -20.71 5.69 -26.46
N PRO A 177 -20.18 6.92 -26.41
CA PRO A 177 -19.69 7.62 -27.59
C PRO A 177 -18.50 6.92 -28.26
N ARG A 178 -17.76 6.04 -27.55
CA ARG A 178 -16.73 5.19 -28.15
C ARG A 178 -17.34 4.24 -29.19
N GLN A 179 -18.52 3.67 -28.92
CA GLN A 179 -19.21 2.80 -29.87
C GLN A 179 -19.62 3.56 -31.14
N VAL A 180 -20.07 4.81 -30.98
CA VAL A 180 -20.45 5.68 -32.11
C VAL A 180 -19.25 5.97 -33.01
N LEU A 181 -18.09 6.32 -32.42
CA LEU A 181 -16.86 6.54 -33.17
C LEU A 181 -16.42 5.29 -33.93
N LEU A 182 -16.36 4.14 -33.25
CA LEU A 182 -15.89 2.88 -33.85
C LEU A 182 -16.82 2.37 -34.95
N SER A 183 -18.13 2.60 -34.82
CA SER A 183 -19.12 2.22 -35.84
C SER A 183 -19.06 3.13 -37.08
N ALA A 184 -18.57 4.35 -36.93
CA ALA A 184 -18.44 5.32 -38.03
C ALA A 184 -17.14 5.15 -38.84
N LEU A 185 -16.11 4.51 -38.28
CA LEU A 185 -14.85 4.23 -38.98
C LEU A 185 -15.01 3.09 -39.99
N SER A 186 -14.38 3.22 -41.17
CA SER A 186 -14.35 2.13 -42.13
C SER A 186 -13.58 0.89 -41.60
N PRO A 187 -13.99 -0.34 -41.95
CA PRO A 187 -13.24 -1.54 -41.56
C PRO A 187 -11.78 -1.54 -42.01
N ASP A 188 -11.49 -0.95 -43.18
CA ASP A 188 -10.13 -0.83 -43.71
C ASP A 188 -9.26 0.11 -42.85
N THR A 189 -9.85 1.23 -42.39
CA THR A 189 -9.19 2.16 -41.46
C THR A 189 -8.88 1.49 -40.13
N ILE A 190 -9.83 0.73 -39.56
CA ILE A 190 -9.62 -0.01 -38.31
C ILE A 190 -8.48 -1.02 -38.48
N ASN A 191 -8.50 -1.80 -39.56
CA ASN A 191 -7.44 -2.76 -39.84
C ASN A 191 -6.07 -2.09 -40.00
N ALA A 192 -5.99 -0.99 -40.75
CA ALA A 192 -4.75 -0.25 -40.93
C ALA A 192 -4.20 0.32 -39.61
N LEU A 193 -5.07 0.82 -38.72
CA LEU A 193 -4.69 1.33 -37.40
C LEU A 193 -4.16 0.21 -36.49
N VAL A 194 -4.84 -0.94 -36.47
CA VAL A 194 -4.42 -2.11 -35.67
C VAL A 194 -3.06 -2.64 -36.14
N VAL A 195 -2.86 -2.78 -37.45
CA VAL A 195 -1.59 -3.28 -38.02
C VAL A 195 -0.42 -2.31 -37.79
N ARG A 196 -0.68 -1.00 -37.74
CA ARG A 196 0.36 0.03 -37.49
C ARG A 196 0.73 0.19 -36.01
N ALA A 197 -0.08 -0.33 -35.09
CA ALA A 197 0.17 -0.20 -33.67
C ALA A 197 1.33 -1.12 -33.24
N ASP A 198 2.29 -0.59 -32.49
CA ASP A 198 3.24 -1.40 -31.73
C ASP A 198 2.57 -1.98 -30.48
N THR A 199 3.23 -2.94 -29.84
CA THR A 199 2.69 -3.69 -28.69
C THR A 199 2.10 -2.78 -27.60
N PRO A 200 2.79 -1.72 -27.11
CA PRO A 200 2.21 -0.87 -26.06
C PRO A 200 0.94 -0.13 -26.51
N ARG A 201 0.90 0.37 -27.76
CA ARG A 201 -0.28 1.05 -28.31
C ARG A 201 -1.44 0.08 -28.54
N LEU A 202 -1.16 -1.17 -28.90
CA LEU A 202 -2.16 -2.22 -29.05
C LEU A 202 -2.76 -2.65 -27.70
N CYS A 203 -1.92 -2.80 -26.66
CA CYS A 203 -2.39 -3.02 -25.29
C CYS A 203 -3.29 -1.87 -24.81
N THR A 204 -2.86 -0.62 -25.06
CA THR A 204 -3.63 0.59 -24.72
C THR A 204 -4.97 0.59 -25.46
N PHE A 205 -4.97 0.31 -26.77
CA PHE A 205 -6.18 0.23 -27.60
C PHE A 205 -7.19 -0.75 -27.00
N MET A 206 -6.79 -1.99 -26.70
CA MET A 206 -7.66 -3.00 -26.09
C MET A 206 -8.13 -2.56 -24.69
N GLY A 207 -7.26 -1.92 -23.91
CA GLY A 207 -7.64 -1.31 -22.62
C GLY A 207 -8.72 -0.23 -22.74
N THR A 208 -8.74 0.54 -23.84
CA THR A 208 -9.82 1.52 -24.08
C THR A 208 -11.16 0.92 -24.44
N LEU A 209 -11.23 -0.39 -24.74
CA LEU A 209 -12.46 -1.11 -25.06
C LEU A 209 -13.12 -1.75 -23.82
N VAL A 210 -12.49 -1.65 -22.65
CA VAL A 210 -13.01 -2.23 -21.41
C VAL A 210 -14.41 -1.70 -21.10
N GLY A 211 -15.31 -2.63 -20.78
CA GLY A 211 -16.72 -2.36 -20.47
C GLY A 211 -17.62 -2.12 -21.69
N MET A 212 -17.11 -2.30 -22.91
CA MET A 212 -17.91 -2.17 -24.14
C MET A 212 -18.23 -3.52 -24.77
N ASP A 213 -19.35 -3.59 -25.47
CA ASP A 213 -19.54 -4.62 -26.49
C ASP A 213 -18.58 -4.36 -27.67
N ILE A 214 -17.76 -5.35 -28.01
CA ILE A 214 -16.70 -5.22 -29.02
C ILE A 214 -17.29 -5.35 -30.44
N PRO A 215 -17.16 -4.33 -31.31
CA PRO A 215 -17.61 -4.39 -32.70
C PRO A 215 -16.94 -5.50 -33.52
N ASP A 216 -17.69 -6.10 -34.45
CA ASP A 216 -17.19 -7.18 -35.31
C ASP A 216 -16.00 -6.77 -36.19
N SER A 217 -15.93 -5.51 -36.62
CA SER A 217 -14.81 -4.97 -37.40
C SER A 217 -13.49 -5.02 -36.61
N ILE A 218 -13.53 -4.76 -35.31
CA ILE A 218 -12.38 -4.84 -34.42
C ILE A 218 -12.00 -6.30 -34.18
N ARG A 219 -13.00 -7.15 -33.91
CA ARG A 219 -12.77 -8.59 -33.74
C ARG A 219 -12.09 -9.20 -34.96
N ALA A 220 -12.54 -8.82 -36.17
CA ALA A 220 -11.94 -9.25 -37.42
C ALA A 220 -10.50 -8.73 -37.59
N ALA A 221 -10.25 -7.44 -37.34
CA ALA A 221 -8.91 -6.85 -37.45
C ALA A 221 -7.90 -7.53 -36.51
N LEU A 222 -8.27 -7.74 -35.25
CA LEU A 222 -7.42 -8.42 -34.26
C LEU A 222 -7.21 -9.90 -34.58
N SER A 223 -8.24 -10.60 -35.07
CA SER A 223 -8.14 -12.02 -35.48
C SER A 223 -7.23 -12.20 -36.71
N ASN A 224 -7.10 -11.19 -37.56
CA ASN A 224 -6.19 -11.20 -38.71
C ASN A 224 -4.73 -10.88 -38.34
N LEU A 225 -4.49 -10.26 -37.18
CA LEU A 225 -3.16 -9.94 -36.71
C LEU A 225 -2.39 -11.20 -36.24
N ARG A 226 -1.08 -11.23 -36.47
CA ARG A 226 -0.15 -12.21 -35.91
C ARG A 226 0.99 -11.46 -35.20
N PRO A 227 0.88 -11.23 -33.89
CA PRO A 227 1.97 -10.60 -33.14
C PRO A 227 3.24 -11.45 -33.17
N ASP A 228 4.38 -10.79 -33.36
CA ASP A 228 5.69 -11.44 -33.23
C ASP A 228 6.11 -11.46 -31.77
N PHE A 229 5.77 -12.56 -31.08
CA PHE A 229 6.08 -12.76 -29.67
C PHE A 229 7.57 -13.01 -29.40
N ASP A 230 8.34 -13.43 -30.41
CA ASP A 230 9.78 -13.69 -30.26
C ASP A 230 10.58 -12.38 -30.26
N ALA A 231 10.06 -11.32 -30.87
CA ALA A 231 10.68 -9.99 -30.90
C ALA A 231 10.45 -9.13 -29.65
N ILE A 232 9.59 -9.55 -28.71
CA ILE A 232 9.24 -8.79 -27.50
C ILE A 232 9.59 -9.57 -26.23
N ASN A 233 9.85 -8.85 -25.13
CA ASN A 233 10.10 -9.48 -23.82
C ASN A 233 8.83 -10.16 -23.24
N LEU A 234 9.03 -11.06 -22.28
CA LEU A 234 7.91 -11.80 -21.68
C LEU A 234 6.86 -10.92 -21.00
N SER A 235 7.26 -9.82 -20.36
CA SER A 235 6.31 -8.91 -19.70
C SER A 235 5.34 -8.27 -20.70
N ASN A 236 5.86 -7.80 -21.84
CA ASN A 236 5.05 -7.22 -22.91
C ASN A 236 4.18 -8.29 -23.59
N ALA A 237 4.69 -9.52 -23.75
CA ALA A 237 3.91 -10.64 -24.29
C ALA A 237 2.72 -10.99 -23.38
N ALA A 238 2.97 -11.08 -22.06
CA ALA A 238 1.95 -11.34 -21.06
C ALA A 238 0.90 -10.23 -20.99
N GLU A 239 1.33 -8.96 -21.09
CA GLU A 239 0.42 -7.82 -21.13
C GLU A 239 -0.44 -7.84 -22.39
N LEU A 240 0.14 -8.14 -23.56
CA LEU A 240 -0.59 -8.19 -24.83
C LEU A 240 -1.64 -9.31 -24.84
N LEU A 241 -1.25 -10.54 -24.45
CA LEU A 241 -2.16 -11.67 -24.35
C LEU A 241 -3.23 -11.46 -23.28
N GLY A 242 -2.84 -10.86 -22.15
CA GLY A 242 -3.77 -10.47 -21.09
C GLY A 242 -4.81 -9.46 -21.58
N ALA A 243 -4.37 -8.38 -22.23
CA ALA A 243 -5.25 -7.35 -22.76
C ALA A 243 -6.19 -7.89 -23.86
N ALA A 244 -5.70 -8.78 -24.73
CA ALA A 244 -6.54 -9.48 -25.71
C ALA A 244 -7.61 -10.34 -25.02
N ARG A 245 -7.22 -11.08 -23.97
CA ARG A 245 -8.15 -11.96 -23.23
C ARG A 245 -9.23 -11.16 -22.51
N LEU A 246 -8.87 -9.98 -22.00
CA LEU A 246 -9.79 -9.10 -21.28
C LEU A 246 -10.97 -8.66 -22.17
N ILE A 247 -10.71 -8.39 -23.46
CA ILE A 247 -11.76 -7.97 -24.41
C ILE A 247 -12.44 -9.14 -25.11
N ASP A 248 -11.67 -10.18 -25.48
CA ASP A 248 -12.16 -11.38 -26.14
C ASP A 248 -11.21 -12.55 -25.89
N PRO A 249 -11.60 -13.51 -25.04
CA PRO A 249 -10.81 -14.70 -24.76
C PRO A 249 -10.38 -15.49 -26.00
N GLN A 250 -11.16 -15.49 -27.08
CA GLN A 250 -10.85 -16.26 -28.29
C GLN A 250 -9.67 -15.68 -29.06
N ILE A 251 -9.53 -14.34 -29.11
CA ILE A 251 -8.38 -13.69 -29.75
C ILE A 251 -7.09 -14.07 -29.03
N ALA A 252 -7.09 -14.03 -27.69
CA ALA A 252 -5.92 -14.40 -26.91
C ALA A 252 -5.56 -15.88 -27.06
N ILE A 253 -6.54 -16.79 -27.03
CA ILE A 253 -6.29 -18.23 -27.24
C ILE A 253 -5.69 -18.48 -28.62
N PHE A 254 -6.17 -17.76 -29.63
CA PHE A 254 -5.68 -17.87 -30.99
C PHE A 254 -4.25 -17.34 -31.17
N TRP A 255 -3.92 -16.20 -30.57
CA TRP A 255 -2.55 -15.67 -30.55
C TRP A 255 -1.60 -16.53 -29.72
N GLY A 256 -2.08 -17.05 -28.59
CA GLY A 256 -1.37 -17.95 -27.67
C GLY A 256 -1.57 -19.42 -27.99
N ALA A 257 -1.56 -19.78 -29.27
CA ALA A 257 -1.62 -21.18 -29.72
C ALA A 257 -0.50 -22.02 -29.09
N ASP A 258 -0.67 -23.34 -29.07
CA ASP A 258 0.18 -24.26 -28.29
C ASP A 258 1.69 -24.07 -28.56
N ASP A 259 2.09 -23.86 -29.81
CA ASP A 259 3.49 -23.65 -30.22
C ASP A 259 4.08 -22.32 -29.73
N VAL A 260 3.28 -21.24 -29.81
CA VAL A 260 3.66 -19.92 -29.28
C VAL A 260 3.80 -19.97 -27.77
N ARG A 261 2.82 -20.59 -27.10
CA ARG A 261 2.81 -20.73 -25.64
C ARG A 261 4.03 -21.51 -25.16
N GLU A 262 4.33 -22.65 -25.76
CA GLU A 262 5.50 -23.46 -25.36
C GLU A 262 6.82 -22.69 -25.51
N ARG A 263 6.99 -21.94 -26.60
CA ARG A 263 8.16 -21.05 -26.79
C ARG A 263 8.26 -19.96 -25.72
N LEU A 264 7.14 -19.30 -25.40
CA LEU A 264 7.10 -18.26 -24.36
C LEU A 264 7.45 -18.81 -22.98
N LEU A 265 6.85 -19.92 -22.57
CA LEU A 265 7.12 -20.54 -21.27
C LEU A 265 8.57 -21.05 -21.17
N ALA A 266 9.16 -21.52 -22.28
CA ALA A 266 10.56 -21.96 -22.31
C ALA A 266 11.58 -20.83 -22.08
N ARG A 267 11.21 -19.57 -22.34
CA ARG A 267 12.08 -18.40 -22.15
C ARG A 267 12.15 -17.92 -20.70
N LEU A 268 11.24 -18.37 -19.83
CA LEU A 268 11.08 -17.87 -18.47
C LEU A 268 12.40 -17.81 -17.69
N THR A 269 13.12 -18.93 -17.59
CA THR A 269 14.33 -19.03 -16.78
C THR A 269 15.53 -18.26 -17.34
N ALA A 270 15.43 -17.78 -18.58
CA ALA A 270 16.48 -16.99 -19.25
C ALA A 270 16.19 -15.48 -19.19
N GLU A 271 14.92 -15.07 -19.08
CA GLU A 271 14.51 -13.66 -19.03
C GLU A 271 14.11 -13.18 -17.64
N ILE A 272 13.54 -14.04 -16.79
CA ILE A 272 13.02 -13.66 -15.47
C ILE A 272 13.94 -14.16 -14.36
N PRO A 273 14.55 -13.26 -13.56
CA PRO A 273 15.46 -13.61 -12.48
C PRO A 273 14.83 -14.55 -11.44
N TRP A 274 15.67 -15.39 -10.84
CA TRP A 274 15.36 -16.23 -9.67
C TRP A 274 14.32 -17.33 -9.92
N THR A 275 13.84 -17.48 -11.16
CA THR A 275 12.75 -18.41 -11.47
C THR A 275 13.23 -19.83 -11.78
N ASP A 276 12.39 -20.79 -11.43
CA ASP A 276 12.46 -22.19 -11.86
C ASP A 276 11.60 -22.44 -13.11
N LYS A 277 11.76 -23.60 -13.73
CA LYS A 277 10.94 -24.06 -14.85
C LYS A 277 9.46 -24.14 -14.46
N ILE A 278 8.61 -24.09 -15.47
CA ILE A 278 7.16 -24.21 -15.30
C ILE A 278 6.75 -25.67 -15.40
N GLU A 279 5.99 -26.12 -14.42
CA GLU A 279 5.28 -27.39 -14.42
C GLU A 279 3.81 -27.11 -14.79
N VAL A 280 3.29 -27.86 -15.76
CA VAL A 280 1.91 -27.74 -16.21
C VAL A 280 1.10 -28.89 -15.64
N GLU A 281 0.12 -28.57 -14.81
CA GLU A 281 -0.82 -29.51 -14.24
C GLU A 281 -2.22 -29.33 -14.86
N ALA A 282 -3.00 -30.41 -14.96
CA ALA A 282 -4.39 -30.37 -15.44
C ALA A 282 -5.36 -30.91 -14.36
N PRO A 283 -5.50 -30.23 -13.22
CA PRO A 283 -6.42 -30.65 -12.15
C PRO A 283 -7.90 -30.44 -12.56
N THR A 284 -8.81 -31.06 -11.80
CA THR A 284 -10.25 -30.76 -11.85
C THR A 284 -10.48 -29.28 -11.52
N GLY A 285 -10.84 -28.48 -12.51
CA GLY A 285 -11.01 -27.02 -12.37
C GLY A 285 -10.26 -26.18 -13.41
N GLY A 286 -9.47 -26.81 -14.28
CA GLY A 286 -8.79 -26.15 -15.40
C GLY A 286 -7.27 -26.24 -15.28
N ARG A 287 -6.58 -25.77 -16.33
CA ARG A 287 -5.11 -25.83 -16.44
C ARG A 287 -4.46 -24.98 -15.34
N LEU A 288 -3.48 -25.58 -14.64
CA LEU A 288 -2.72 -24.97 -13.56
C LEU A 288 -1.25 -24.85 -13.99
N LEU A 289 -0.69 -23.65 -13.88
CA LEU A 289 0.74 -23.42 -14.05
C LEU A 289 1.40 -23.34 -12.67
N ARG A 290 2.44 -24.16 -12.45
CA ARG A 290 3.25 -24.14 -11.23
C ARG A 290 4.67 -23.70 -11.54
N SER A 291 5.23 -22.81 -10.73
CA SER A 291 6.63 -22.44 -10.79
C SER A 291 7.14 -22.08 -9.38
N ARG A 292 8.42 -21.76 -9.26
CA ARG A 292 9.09 -21.41 -8.02
C ARG A 292 9.94 -20.17 -8.21
N ILE A 293 10.06 -19.37 -7.15
CA ILE A 293 11.08 -18.34 -7.03
C ILE A 293 12.09 -18.82 -5.99
N PHE A 294 13.36 -18.90 -6.37
CA PHE A 294 14.44 -19.17 -5.44
C PHE A 294 14.69 -17.92 -4.60
N HIS A 295 14.45 -18.00 -3.29
CA HIS A 295 14.76 -16.93 -2.35
C HIS A 295 16.21 -17.10 -1.89
N VAL A 296 17.07 -16.22 -2.38
CA VAL A 296 18.51 -16.21 -2.11
C VAL A 296 18.81 -15.39 -0.86
N ALA A 297 18.52 -14.09 -0.90
CA ALA A 297 18.76 -13.19 0.21
C ALA A 297 17.89 -11.92 0.12
N PRO A 298 17.53 -11.30 1.27
CA PRO A 298 16.76 -10.04 1.30
C PRO A 298 17.50 -8.83 0.70
N SER A 299 18.82 -8.88 0.61
CA SER A 299 19.69 -7.86 0.00
C SER A 299 19.36 -7.62 -1.47
N VAL A 300 19.00 -8.70 -2.20
CA VAL A 300 18.66 -8.68 -3.62
C VAL A 300 17.16 -8.84 -3.88
N GLN A 301 16.47 -9.51 -2.96
CA GLN A 301 15.02 -9.77 -3.02
C GLN A 301 14.32 -9.16 -1.81
N SER A 302 14.24 -7.83 -1.78
CA SER A 302 13.69 -7.07 -0.64
C SER A 302 12.20 -7.34 -0.41
N ASN A 303 11.46 -7.75 -1.45
CA ASN A 303 10.04 -8.06 -1.38
C ASN A 303 9.69 -9.32 -2.18
N VAL A 304 10.08 -10.49 -1.64
CA VAL A 304 9.78 -11.80 -2.23
C VAL A 304 8.28 -12.01 -2.50
N HIS A 305 7.40 -11.42 -1.68
CA HIS A 305 5.96 -11.50 -1.89
C HIS A 305 5.54 -10.86 -3.22
N GLU A 306 6.06 -9.67 -3.50
CA GLU A 306 5.77 -8.95 -4.72
C GLU A 306 6.35 -9.66 -5.93
N GLU A 307 7.57 -10.20 -5.83
CA GLU A 307 8.16 -11.03 -6.91
C GLU A 307 7.28 -12.25 -7.24
N VAL A 308 6.77 -12.94 -6.22
CA VAL A 308 5.86 -14.08 -6.41
C VAL A 308 4.56 -13.66 -7.09
N VAL A 309 3.99 -12.52 -6.69
CA VAL A 309 2.76 -11.99 -7.31
C VAL A 309 3.03 -11.57 -8.76
N GLN A 310 4.14 -10.88 -9.05
CA GLN A 310 4.53 -10.49 -10.40
C GLN A 310 4.74 -11.71 -11.31
N LEU A 311 5.33 -12.80 -10.80
CA LEU A 311 5.43 -14.04 -11.56
C LEU A 311 4.05 -14.69 -11.78
N CYS A 312 3.15 -14.65 -10.79
CA CYS A 312 1.77 -15.12 -10.98
C CYS A 312 1.06 -14.34 -12.10
N GLU A 313 1.18 -13.01 -12.11
CA GLU A 313 0.63 -12.13 -13.15
C GLU A 313 1.20 -12.47 -14.52
N LEU A 314 2.53 -12.61 -14.61
CA LEU A 314 3.23 -12.97 -15.84
C LEU A 314 2.72 -14.30 -16.41
N LEU A 315 2.70 -15.36 -15.59
CA LEU A 315 2.30 -16.70 -16.02
C LEU A 315 0.84 -16.75 -16.49
N LEU A 316 -0.07 -16.08 -15.76
CA LEU A 316 -1.47 -15.98 -16.20
C LEU A 316 -1.61 -15.14 -17.48
N GLY A 317 -0.76 -14.13 -17.70
CA GLY A 317 -0.74 -13.39 -18.96
C GLY A 317 -0.22 -14.23 -20.13
N LEU A 318 0.86 -14.98 -19.94
CA LEU A 318 1.50 -15.80 -20.98
C LEU A 318 0.67 -17.00 -21.45
N ASP A 319 -0.18 -17.57 -20.59
CA ASP A 319 -1.07 -18.67 -20.96
C ASP A 319 -2.54 -18.26 -20.82
N PRO A 320 -3.20 -17.85 -21.92
CA PRO A 320 -4.63 -17.49 -21.91
C PRO A 320 -5.54 -18.62 -21.43
N THR A 321 -5.11 -19.88 -21.49
CA THR A 321 -5.94 -21.05 -21.12
C THR A 321 -5.80 -21.44 -19.65
N ALA A 322 -4.78 -20.93 -18.94
CA ALA A 322 -4.58 -21.23 -17.54
C ALA A 322 -5.72 -20.67 -16.68
N ALA A 323 -6.31 -21.49 -15.82
CA ALA A 323 -7.36 -21.09 -14.87
C ALA A 323 -6.77 -20.66 -13.52
N VAL A 324 -5.64 -21.26 -13.14
CA VAL A 324 -4.99 -21.05 -11.85
C VAL A 324 -3.48 -21.00 -12.05
N VAL A 325 -2.79 -20.22 -11.23
CA VAL A 325 -1.33 -20.24 -11.10
C VAL A 325 -0.94 -20.52 -9.65
N ALA A 326 0.12 -21.29 -9.46
CA ALA A 326 0.74 -21.53 -8.16
C ALA A 326 2.23 -21.18 -8.22
N VAL A 327 2.67 -20.28 -7.36
CA VAL A 327 4.08 -19.90 -7.24
C VAL A 327 4.48 -19.93 -5.78
N ASP A 328 5.56 -20.65 -5.52
CA ASP A 328 6.12 -20.82 -4.19
C ASP A 328 7.51 -20.17 -4.14
N ALA A 329 7.76 -19.32 -3.15
CA ALA A 329 9.13 -18.92 -2.82
C ALA A 329 9.83 -20.06 -2.06
N ILE A 330 10.99 -20.49 -2.52
CA ILE A 330 11.72 -21.66 -2.00
C ILE A 330 13.08 -21.22 -1.46
N ALA A 331 13.40 -21.65 -0.23
CA ALA A 331 14.70 -21.42 0.40
C ALA A 331 15.70 -22.52 0.04
N ALA A 332 16.99 -22.33 0.36
CA ALA A 332 18.08 -23.22 -0.03
C ALA A 332 17.98 -24.66 0.52
N ASP A 333 17.07 -24.93 1.46
CA ASP A 333 16.74 -26.27 1.94
C ASP A 333 15.64 -26.97 1.12
N ASN A 334 15.21 -26.36 0.00
CA ASN A 334 14.12 -26.77 -0.89
C ASN A 334 12.73 -26.77 -0.25
N LEU A 335 12.55 -26.11 0.89
CA LEU A 335 11.24 -25.88 1.50
C LEU A 335 10.71 -24.48 1.19
N PRO A 336 9.39 -24.24 1.33
CA PRO A 336 8.84 -22.89 1.27
C PRO A 336 9.61 -21.96 2.20
N SER A 337 10.04 -20.83 1.66
CA SER A 337 10.77 -19.83 2.42
C SER A 337 9.91 -19.31 3.57
N GLY A 338 10.52 -18.96 4.70
CA GLY A 338 9.82 -18.58 5.91
C GLY A 338 10.02 -19.59 7.04
N LEU A 339 9.12 -19.54 8.03
CA LEU A 339 9.15 -20.44 9.18
C LEU A 339 8.30 -21.68 8.87
N SER A 340 8.56 -22.80 9.55
CA SER A 340 7.85 -24.08 9.35
C SER A 340 6.32 -23.95 9.26
N GLU A 341 5.70 -23.17 10.14
CA GLU A 341 4.25 -22.95 10.17
C GLU A 341 3.79 -21.71 9.38
N TYR A 342 4.74 -20.88 8.95
CA TYR A 342 4.49 -19.59 8.31
C TYR A 342 5.33 -19.46 7.04
N ALA A 343 4.93 -20.20 6.00
CA ALA A 343 5.50 -20.04 4.67
C ALA A 343 5.24 -18.62 4.16
N VAL A 344 6.34 -17.94 3.81
CA VAL A 344 6.35 -16.62 3.19
C VAL A 344 6.13 -16.80 1.69
N ALA A 345 5.31 -15.93 1.12
CA ALA A 345 5.15 -15.81 -0.34
C ALA A 345 4.83 -17.13 -1.07
N THR A 346 3.94 -17.94 -0.50
CA THR A 346 3.29 -19.06 -1.20
C THR A 346 1.94 -18.60 -1.72
N LYS A 347 1.72 -18.65 -3.03
CA LYS A 347 0.52 -18.13 -3.67
C LYS A 347 -0.10 -19.15 -4.60
N ARG A 348 -1.41 -19.35 -4.46
CA ARG A 348 -2.26 -20.04 -5.42
C ARG A 348 -3.41 -19.10 -5.79
N ILE A 349 -3.38 -18.56 -7.01
CA ILE A 349 -4.29 -17.49 -7.42
C ILE A 349 -5.11 -17.97 -8.61
N HIS A 350 -6.44 -17.90 -8.47
CA HIS A 350 -7.38 -18.11 -9.58
C HIS A 350 -7.37 -16.88 -10.48
N ARG A 351 -7.49 -17.09 -11.80
CA ARG A 351 -7.45 -16.00 -12.79
C ARG A 351 -8.43 -14.85 -12.49
N GLU A 352 -9.63 -15.17 -12.00
CA GLU A 352 -10.65 -14.18 -11.65
C GLU A 352 -10.20 -13.19 -10.55
N ASN A 353 -9.25 -13.61 -9.70
CA ASN A 353 -8.71 -12.81 -8.61
C ASN A 353 -7.45 -12.02 -9.00
N LEU A 354 -6.95 -12.18 -10.24
CA LEU A 354 -5.77 -11.49 -10.75
C LEU A 354 -6.04 -10.90 -12.15
N PRO A 355 -6.86 -9.83 -12.22
CA PRO A 355 -7.19 -9.20 -13.49
C PRO A 355 -5.96 -8.52 -14.11
N THR A 356 -5.94 -8.44 -15.43
CA THR A 356 -4.91 -7.72 -16.19
C THR A 356 -4.99 -6.22 -15.93
N LYS A 357 -3.83 -5.53 -15.91
CA LYS A 357 -3.67 -4.11 -15.51
C LYS A 357 -4.70 -3.14 -16.09
N ALA A 358 -5.10 -3.32 -17.34
CA ALA A 358 -6.07 -2.47 -18.01
C ALA A 358 -7.44 -2.38 -17.30
N LEU A 359 -7.91 -3.45 -16.65
CA LEU A 359 -9.21 -3.44 -15.95
C LEU A 359 -9.16 -2.60 -14.66
N PRO A 360 -8.23 -2.84 -13.71
CA PRO A 360 -8.05 -1.94 -12.57
C PRO A 360 -7.78 -0.49 -12.96
N GLU A 361 -7.00 -0.23 -14.02
CA GLU A 361 -6.76 1.13 -14.52
C GLU A 361 -8.05 1.80 -15.01
N TRP A 362 -8.90 1.07 -15.74
CA TRP A 362 -10.20 1.56 -16.17
C TRP A 362 -11.12 1.85 -14.97
N ASN A 363 -11.17 0.93 -14.00
CA ASN A 363 -11.97 1.10 -12.78
C ASN A 363 -11.50 2.30 -11.94
N LYS A 364 -10.18 2.57 -11.89
CA LYS A 364 -9.63 3.78 -11.25
C LYS A 364 -10.14 5.07 -11.90
N ARG A 365 -10.40 5.09 -13.22
CA ARG A 365 -10.98 6.27 -13.88
C ARG A 365 -12.39 6.58 -13.39
N TRP A 366 -13.22 5.56 -13.20
CA TRP A 366 -14.56 5.73 -12.59
C TRP A 366 -14.48 6.29 -11.17
N ILE A 367 -13.59 5.73 -10.34
CA ILE A 367 -13.42 6.16 -8.95
C ILE A 367 -12.89 7.60 -8.89
N ALA A 368 -11.90 7.94 -9.73
CA ALA A 368 -11.34 9.29 -9.80
C ALA A 368 -12.37 10.32 -10.30
N ALA A 369 -13.16 9.98 -11.32
CA ALA A 369 -14.24 10.84 -11.81
C ALA A 369 -15.31 11.08 -10.73
N ALA A 370 -15.69 10.02 -10.00
CA ALA A 370 -16.61 10.13 -8.88
C ALA A 370 -16.06 11.04 -7.77
N ALA A 371 -14.79 10.84 -7.38
CA ALA A 371 -14.11 11.66 -6.38
C ALA A 371 -14.09 13.14 -6.77
N LYS A 372 -13.77 13.44 -8.04
CA LYS A 372 -13.77 14.80 -8.59
C LYS A 372 -15.18 15.43 -8.57
N LEU A 373 -16.23 14.69 -8.92
CA LEU A 373 -17.60 15.22 -8.99
C LEU A 373 -18.20 15.50 -7.60
N VAL A 374 -17.79 14.75 -6.57
CA VAL A 374 -18.27 14.96 -5.19
C VAL A 374 -17.35 15.81 -4.34
N GLY A 375 -16.12 16.04 -4.81
CA GLY A 375 -15.07 16.68 -4.05
C GLY A 375 -15.35 18.15 -3.73
N THR A 376 -14.71 18.64 -2.67
CA THR A 376 -14.77 20.05 -2.27
C THR A 376 -13.98 20.90 -3.27
N GLU A 377 -14.51 22.08 -3.63
CA GLU A 377 -13.98 22.94 -4.71
C GLU A 377 -12.47 23.24 -4.65
N SER A 378 -11.92 23.34 -3.45
CA SER A 378 -10.49 23.58 -3.25
C SER A 378 -9.99 22.99 -1.95
N TYR A 379 -8.66 22.80 -1.87
CA TYR A 379 -7.99 22.38 -0.65
C TYR A 379 -8.21 23.36 0.51
N SER A 380 -8.17 24.68 0.22
CA SER A 380 -8.44 25.73 1.21
C SER A 380 -9.85 25.64 1.78
N ALA A 381 -10.86 25.43 0.91
CA ALA A 381 -12.25 25.28 1.34
C ALA A 381 -12.45 24.02 2.20
N TYR A 382 -11.79 22.91 1.84
CA TYR A 382 -11.79 21.68 2.63
C TYR A 382 -11.22 21.91 4.04
N LEU A 383 -10.04 22.52 4.15
CA LEU A 383 -9.40 22.78 5.44
C LEU A 383 -10.19 23.78 6.30
N GLN A 384 -10.71 24.86 5.71
CA GLN A 384 -11.56 25.81 6.43
C GLN A 384 -12.81 25.14 7.01
N ARG A 385 -13.48 24.28 6.22
CA ARG A 385 -14.66 23.55 6.68
C ARG A 385 -14.31 22.53 7.75
N ALA A 386 -13.21 21.79 7.59
CA ALA A 386 -12.75 20.83 8.57
C ALA A 386 -12.39 21.49 9.91
N TYR A 387 -11.68 22.62 9.87
CA TYR A 387 -11.35 23.40 11.06
C TYR A 387 -12.60 23.92 11.78
N ALA A 388 -13.58 24.48 11.04
CA ALA A 388 -14.84 24.92 11.62
C ALA A 388 -15.61 23.77 12.29
N LEU A 389 -15.61 22.58 11.68
CA LEU A 389 -16.21 21.38 12.28
C LEU A 389 -15.46 20.93 13.54
N LEU A 390 -14.12 20.99 13.58
CA LEU A 390 -13.35 20.73 14.79
C LEU A 390 -13.69 21.71 15.90
N GLU A 391 -13.75 23.02 15.61
CA GLU A 391 -14.13 24.05 16.59
C GLU A 391 -15.53 23.82 17.17
N GLN A 392 -16.48 23.37 16.35
CA GLN A 392 -17.84 23.05 16.79
C GLN A 392 -17.90 21.73 17.59
N LEU A 393 -17.14 20.72 17.17
CA LEU A 393 -17.11 19.39 17.78
C LEU A 393 -16.61 19.44 19.22
N MET A 394 -15.48 20.11 19.45
CA MET A 394 -14.76 20.05 20.73
C MET A 394 -15.62 20.41 21.96
N PRO A 395 -16.28 21.57 22.05
CA PRO A 395 -17.06 21.94 23.23
C PRO A 395 -18.28 21.01 23.44
N VAL A 396 -18.86 20.48 22.38
CA VAL A 396 -20.01 19.58 22.43
C VAL A 396 -19.58 18.20 22.93
N LEU A 397 -18.50 17.65 22.37
CA LEU A 397 -17.95 16.36 22.76
C LEU A 397 -17.51 16.35 24.22
N GLU A 398 -16.77 17.37 24.66
CA GLU A 398 -16.37 17.53 26.07
C GLU A 398 -17.57 17.56 27.00
N ARG A 399 -18.64 18.27 26.61
CA ARG A 399 -19.84 18.37 27.42
C ARG A 399 -20.61 17.05 27.50
N ILE A 400 -20.68 16.31 26.40
CA ILE A 400 -21.32 14.99 26.36
C ILE A 400 -20.54 14.02 27.25
N VAL A 401 -19.22 13.95 27.10
CA VAL A 401 -18.36 13.08 27.90
C VAL A 401 -18.46 13.42 29.40
N ASP A 402 -18.45 14.71 29.77
CA ASP A 402 -18.65 15.13 31.16
C ASP A 402 -20.01 14.68 31.71
N CYS A 403 -21.10 14.89 30.97
CA CYS A 403 -22.44 14.47 31.39
C CYS A 403 -22.50 12.94 31.58
N VAL A 404 -22.04 12.18 30.59
CA VAL A 404 -22.05 10.72 30.57
C VAL A 404 -21.27 10.14 31.75
N LEU A 405 -20.06 10.61 32.02
CA LEU A 405 -19.24 10.15 33.17
C LEU A 405 -19.82 10.54 34.53
N ARG A 406 -20.64 11.59 34.59
CA ARG A 406 -21.35 12.02 35.83
C ARG A 406 -22.67 11.27 36.04
N GLY A 407 -23.03 10.37 35.13
CA GLY A 407 -24.32 9.67 35.14
C GLY A 407 -25.50 10.59 34.84
N LYS A 408 -25.29 11.66 34.06
CA LYS A 408 -26.30 12.64 33.65
C LYS A 408 -26.57 12.52 32.16
N VAL A 409 -27.81 12.80 31.76
CA VAL A 409 -28.16 12.87 30.33
C VAL A 409 -27.66 14.20 29.76
N PRO A 410 -26.95 14.20 28.60
CA PRO A 410 -26.59 15.43 27.92
C PRO A 410 -27.82 16.28 27.56
N PRO A 411 -27.76 17.62 27.65
CA PRO A 411 -28.89 18.47 27.27
C PRO A 411 -29.27 18.30 25.78
N PRO A 412 -30.57 18.36 25.41
CA PRO A 412 -31.01 18.19 24.02
C PRO A 412 -30.28 19.10 23.02
N LYS A 413 -30.15 20.40 23.36
CA LYS A 413 -29.42 21.38 22.52
C LYS A 413 -27.96 21.02 22.22
N ILE A 414 -27.32 20.24 23.11
CA ILE A 414 -25.94 19.77 22.90
C ILE A 414 -25.94 18.58 21.95
N LEU A 415 -26.93 17.68 22.06
CA LEU A 415 -27.11 16.56 21.12
C LEU A 415 -27.50 17.05 19.72
N ASP A 416 -28.34 18.09 19.62
CA ASP A 416 -28.72 18.69 18.33
C ASP A 416 -27.47 19.23 17.62
N ARG A 417 -26.63 20.02 18.31
CA ARG A 417 -25.35 20.51 17.77
C ARG A 417 -24.37 19.40 17.44
N PHE A 418 -24.37 18.31 18.20
CA PHE A 418 -23.56 17.13 17.90
C PHE A 418 -23.99 16.49 16.56
N GLY A 419 -25.30 16.39 16.35
CA GLY A 419 -25.89 15.96 15.07
C GLY A 419 -25.55 16.88 13.90
N GLU A 420 -25.56 18.20 14.11
CA GLU A 420 -25.13 19.18 13.09
C GLU A 420 -23.67 18.96 12.65
N VAL A 421 -22.76 18.67 13.59
CA VAL A 421 -21.36 18.34 13.28
C VAL A 421 -21.27 17.02 12.52
N PHE A 422 -22.06 16.01 12.91
CA PHE A 422 -22.10 14.72 12.21
C PHE A 422 -22.56 14.86 10.76
N GLU A 423 -23.64 15.60 10.51
CA GLU A 423 -24.10 15.93 9.16
C GLU A 423 -23.05 16.73 8.39
N GLY A 424 -22.38 17.67 9.05
CA GLY A 424 -21.26 18.43 8.50
C GLY A 424 -20.10 17.54 8.07
N ALA A 425 -19.73 16.55 8.89
CA ALA A 425 -18.68 15.57 8.60
C ALA A 425 -19.06 14.61 7.46
N CYS A 426 -20.33 14.17 7.39
CA CYS A 426 -20.84 13.35 6.29
C CYS A 426 -20.79 14.06 4.93
N ASN A 427 -20.78 15.40 4.93
CA ASN A 427 -20.69 16.23 3.73
C ASN A 427 -19.28 16.81 3.49
N LEU A 428 -18.28 16.45 4.31
CA LEU A 428 -16.90 16.88 4.13
C LEU A 428 -16.17 15.89 3.19
N THR A 429 -16.15 16.20 1.90
CA THR A 429 -15.46 15.38 0.89
C THR A 429 -14.07 15.88 0.59
N SER A 430 -13.22 15.01 0.05
CA SER A 430 -11.84 15.35 -0.29
C SER A 430 -11.82 16.41 -1.39
N PRO A 431 -10.78 17.25 -1.48
CA PRO A 431 -10.67 18.26 -2.54
C PRO A 431 -10.75 17.65 -3.95
N GLN A 432 -11.34 18.39 -4.90
CA GLN A 432 -11.46 17.97 -6.31
C GLN A 432 -10.11 17.83 -7.02
N GLU A 433 -9.10 18.58 -6.56
CA GLU A 433 -7.74 18.60 -7.07
C GLU A 433 -6.77 18.44 -5.90
N GLY A 434 -5.62 17.79 -6.13
CA GLY A 434 -4.57 17.63 -5.12
C GLY A 434 -3.89 18.93 -4.71
N LEU A 435 -2.82 18.81 -3.91
CA LEU A 435 -2.10 19.97 -3.37
C LEU A 435 -1.31 20.73 -4.43
N SER A 436 -0.82 19.99 -5.42
CA SER A 436 -0.14 20.52 -6.59
C SER A 436 -1.06 20.45 -7.81
N THR A 437 -0.95 21.43 -8.69
CA THR A 437 -1.69 21.47 -9.96
C THR A 437 -1.42 20.19 -10.77
N GLY A 438 -2.45 19.36 -10.97
CA GLY A 438 -2.38 18.14 -11.76
C GLY A 438 -2.24 16.83 -10.96
N GLU A 439 -2.19 16.89 -9.63
CA GLU A 439 -2.31 15.69 -8.80
C GLU A 439 -3.74 15.13 -8.85
N ALA A 440 -3.85 13.80 -8.91
CA ALA A 440 -5.14 13.12 -8.92
C ALA A 440 -5.91 13.38 -7.61
N PRO A 441 -7.25 13.49 -7.66
CA PRO A 441 -8.05 13.63 -6.44
C PRO A 441 -7.84 12.43 -5.53
N GLU A 442 -7.87 12.68 -4.22
CA GLU A 442 -7.85 11.59 -3.25
C GLU A 442 -9.11 10.74 -3.40
N GLN A 443 -8.90 9.45 -3.67
CA GLN A 443 -9.97 8.49 -3.99
C GLN A 443 -10.65 7.92 -2.73
N HIS A 444 -10.05 8.15 -1.57
CA HIS A 444 -10.46 7.59 -0.29
C HIS A 444 -10.72 8.68 0.76
N VAL A 445 -11.43 8.29 1.82
CA VAL A 445 -11.73 9.17 2.95
C VAL A 445 -10.43 9.53 3.68
N LYS A 446 -10.17 10.83 3.87
CA LYS A 446 -8.99 11.32 4.57
C LYS A 446 -9.05 10.99 6.07
N PRO A 447 -7.90 10.82 6.75
CA PRO A 447 -7.86 10.61 8.21
C PRO A 447 -8.65 11.66 9.00
N LEU A 448 -8.56 12.94 8.61
CA LEU A 448 -9.31 14.05 9.23
C LEU A 448 -10.83 13.93 9.05
N GLN A 449 -11.31 13.48 7.88
CA GLN A 449 -12.74 13.25 7.64
C GLN A 449 -13.25 12.10 8.50
N ASN A 450 -12.52 10.98 8.54
CA ASN A 450 -12.86 9.84 9.38
C ASN A 450 -12.87 10.20 10.87
N LEU A 451 -11.91 11.02 11.31
CA LEU A 451 -11.82 11.53 12.67
C LEU A 451 -13.06 12.36 13.04
N LEU A 452 -13.43 13.34 12.21
CA LEU A 452 -14.61 14.18 12.42
C LEU A 452 -15.91 13.35 12.45
N HIS A 453 -16.08 12.41 11.52
CA HIS A 453 -17.25 11.52 11.48
C HIS A 453 -17.30 10.61 12.73
N SER A 454 -16.20 9.94 13.05
CA SER A 454 -16.13 8.99 14.17
C SER A 454 -16.36 9.68 15.52
N CYS A 455 -15.78 10.87 15.72
CA CYS A 455 -15.89 11.60 16.97
C CYS A 455 -17.22 12.34 17.14
N SER A 456 -17.97 12.58 16.05
CA SER A 456 -19.29 13.22 16.08
C SER A 456 -20.48 12.25 16.20
N ALA A 457 -20.24 10.94 16.27
CA ALA A 457 -21.30 9.96 16.55
C ALA A 457 -20.77 8.70 17.24
N ASP A 458 -19.91 7.96 16.54
CA ASP A 458 -19.58 6.58 16.88
C ASP A 458 -18.79 6.44 18.19
N LEU A 459 -17.95 7.41 18.52
CA LEU A 459 -17.13 7.40 19.74
C LEU A 459 -17.99 7.31 20.99
N VAL A 460 -18.98 8.20 21.12
CA VAL A 460 -19.88 8.26 22.28
C VAL A 460 -20.80 7.05 22.30
N ARG A 461 -21.35 6.67 21.14
CA ARG A 461 -22.26 5.52 21.00
C ARG A 461 -21.58 4.23 21.44
N ARG A 462 -20.39 3.93 20.91
CA ARG A 462 -19.64 2.71 21.25
C ARG A 462 -19.16 2.73 22.71
N PHE A 463 -18.74 3.88 23.24
CA PHE A 463 -18.33 3.99 24.65
C PHE A 463 -19.47 3.71 25.64
N ASN A 464 -20.70 4.09 25.30
CA ASN A 464 -21.90 3.79 26.11
C ASN A 464 -22.40 2.35 25.99
N GLN A 465 -21.92 1.57 25.01
CA GLN A 465 -22.27 0.16 24.83
C GLN A 465 -21.32 -0.79 25.58
N LEU A 466 -20.24 -0.26 26.16
CA LEU A 466 -19.31 -1.01 27.00
C LEU A 466 -20.02 -1.59 28.23
N PRO A 467 -19.53 -2.68 28.86
CA PRO A 467 -18.22 -3.33 28.66
C PRO A 467 -18.15 -4.29 27.46
N GLU A 468 -19.27 -4.59 26.80
CA GLU A 468 -19.27 -5.52 25.65
C GLU A 468 -18.43 -4.93 24.50
N GLY A 469 -17.52 -5.73 23.95
CA GLY A 469 -16.65 -5.30 22.86
C GLY A 469 -15.56 -4.27 23.24
N TYR A 470 -15.21 -4.12 24.53
CA TYR A 470 -14.20 -3.13 24.95
C TYR A 470 -12.85 -3.26 24.22
N GLY A 471 -12.39 -4.48 23.89
CA GLY A 471 -11.16 -4.69 23.14
C GLY A 471 -11.21 -4.06 21.74
N VAL A 472 -12.33 -4.20 21.03
CA VAL A 472 -12.55 -3.57 19.71
C VAL A 472 -12.54 -2.05 19.82
N PHE A 473 -13.17 -1.51 20.87
CA PHE A 473 -13.15 -0.06 21.13
C PHE A 473 -11.73 0.45 21.40
N VAL A 474 -10.92 -0.29 22.16
CA VAL A 474 -9.53 0.08 22.48
C VAL A 474 -8.63 0.08 21.25
N ILE A 475 -8.78 -0.85 20.30
CA ILE A 475 -8.01 -0.80 19.04
C ILE A 475 -8.47 0.38 18.20
N TRP A 476 -9.78 0.47 17.96
CA TRP A 476 -10.34 1.47 17.06
C TRP A 476 -10.03 2.90 17.52
N THR A 477 -10.05 3.15 18.84
CA THR A 477 -9.59 4.45 19.38
C THR A 477 -8.08 4.68 19.21
N GLY A 478 -7.27 3.63 19.13
CA GLY A 478 -5.87 3.69 18.71
C GLY A 478 -5.72 4.15 17.26
N ASP A 479 -6.54 3.63 16.34
CA ASP A 479 -6.58 4.10 14.95
C ASP A 479 -7.03 5.57 14.85
N LEU A 480 -8.00 5.99 15.68
CA LEU A 480 -8.38 7.40 15.75
C LEU A 480 -7.25 8.30 16.25
N LEU A 481 -6.45 7.86 17.23
CA LEU A 481 -5.27 8.61 17.68
C LEU A 481 -4.23 8.75 16.56
N LYS A 482 -4.05 7.70 15.74
CA LYS A 482 -3.22 7.78 14.53
C LYS A 482 -3.78 8.81 13.54
N ASN A 483 -5.09 8.83 13.32
CA ASN A 483 -5.73 9.83 12.45
C ASN A 483 -5.56 11.26 12.98
N VAL A 484 -5.52 11.48 14.29
CA VAL A 484 -5.21 12.80 14.88
C VAL A 484 -3.79 13.22 14.51
N TRP A 485 -2.82 12.31 14.59
CA TRP A 485 -1.44 12.60 14.19
C TRP A 485 -1.33 12.91 12.70
N GLU A 486 -1.96 12.11 11.84
CA GLU A 486 -1.99 12.35 10.38
C GLU A 486 -2.69 13.67 10.03
N ALA A 487 -3.73 14.07 10.79
CA ALA A 487 -4.41 15.35 10.61
C ALA A 487 -3.53 16.57 10.90
N ARG A 488 -2.47 16.43 11.71
CA ARG A 488 -1.47 17.51 11.93
C ARG A 488 -0.61 17.75 10.70
N SER A 489 -0.38 16.71 9.90
CA SER A 489 0.44 16.78 8.68
C SER A 489 -0.30 17.42 7.51
N GLU A 490 -1.59 17.73 7.65
CA GLU A 490 -2.32 18.52 6.67
C GLU A 490 -1.70 19.92 6.51
N PRO A 491 -1.74 20.53 5.31
CA PRO A 491 -1.09 21.80 5.03
C PRO A 491 -1.90 23.00 5.52
N TRP A 492 -2.05 23.12 6.84
CA TRP A 492 -2.81 24.16 7.52
C TRP A 492 -2.31 25.59 7.24
N SER A 493 -1.04 25.73 6.83
CA SER A 493 -0.45 27.01 6.40
C SER A 493 -1.20 27.65 5.22
N ILE A 494 -1.89 26.85 4.38
CA ILE A 494 -2.70 27.36 3.26
C ILE A 494 -3.85 28.24 3.73
N VAL A 495 -4.45 27.92 4.89
CA VAL A 495 -5.58 28.66 5.46
C VAL A 495 -5.18 29.58 6.62
N GLY A 496 -3.91 29.55 7.03
CA GLY A 496 -3.40 30.35 8.13
C GLY A 496 -4.02 30.03 9.50
N MET A 497 -4.56 28.82 9.67
CA MET A 497 -5.19 28.36 10.91
C MET A 497 -4.25 27.42 11.68
N ASP A 498 -4.29 27.46 13.01
CA ASP A 498 -3.54 26.55 13.87
C ASP A 498 -4.49 25.52 14.52
N PRO A 499 -4.52 24.26 14.05
CA PRO A 499 -5.39 23.22 14.58
C PRO A 499 -4.85 22.59 15.87
N GLU A 500 -3.60 22.82 16.25
CA GLU A 500 -2.91 22.06 17.31
C GLU A 500 -3.65 22.14 18.66
N PRO A 501 -4.17 23.30 19.11
CA PRO A 501 -4.94 23.36 20.36
C PRO A 501 -6.19 22.47 20.36
N LEU A 502 -6.85 22.32 19.21
CA LEU A 502 -8.05 21.49 19.07
C LEU A 502 -7.69 20.00 18.99
N LEU A 503 -6.67 19.67 18.18
CA LEU A 503 -6.19 18.30 18.01
C LEU A 503 -5.60 17.74 19.31
N MET A 504 -4.83 18.53 20.07
CA MET A 504 -4.35 18.12 21.40
C MET A 504 -5.50 17.82 22.37
N ARG A 505 -6.56 18.62 22.36
CA ARG A 505 -7.73 18.36 23.21
C ARG A 505 -8.44 17.07 22.80
N LEU A 506 -8.61 16.85 21.50
CA LEU A 506 -9.23 15.63 20.98
C LEU A 506 -8.40 14.39 21.29
N GLU A 507 -7.08 14.45 21.09
CA GLU A 507 -6.13 13.40 21.46
C GLU A 507 -6.26 13.03 22.94
N ASN A 508 -6.30 14.04 23.82
CA ASN A 508 -6.47 13.83 25.24
C ASN A 508 -7.80 13.14 25.60
N ILE A 509 -8.90 13.50 24.93
CA ILE A 509 -10.20 12.85 25.13
C ILE A 509 -10.14 11.39 24.68
N LEU A 510 -9.64 11.13 23.47
CA LEU A 510 -9.53 9.78 22.90
C LEU A 510 -8.65 8.88 23.77
N ALA A 511 -7.46 9.34 24.15
CA ALA A 511 -6.54 8.60 25.01
C ALA A 511 -7.14 8.31 26.39
N SER A 512 -7.87 9.28 26.96
CA SER A 512 -8.54 9.10 28.26
C SER A 512 -9.67 8.08 28.16
N LEU A 513 -10.56 8.18 27.18
CA LEU A 513 -11.66 7.23 26.98
C LEU A 513 -11.14 5.83 26.70
N ARG A 514 -10.05 5.70 25.94
CA ARG A 514 -9.37 4.44 25.68
C ARG A 514 -8.88 3.76 26.96
N LEU A 515 -8.21 4.51 27.85
CA LEU A 515 -7.79 4.02 29.17
C LEU A 515 -8.99 3.60 30.03
N LEU A 516 -10.02 4.43 30.13
CA LEU A 516 -11.22 4.14 30.93
C LEU A 516 -11.93 2.88 30.42
N ALA A 517 -12.06 2.71 29.10
CA ALA A 517 -12.67 1.54 28.49
C ALA A 517 -11.88 0.26 28.80
N ALA A 518 -10.55 0.33 28.74
CA ALA A 518 -9.69 -0.81 29.01
C ALA A 518 -9.72 -1.25 30.47
N GLU A 519 -9.60 -0.31 31.42
CA GLU A 519 -9.69 -0.63 32.85
C GLU A 519 -11.06 -1.19 33.23
N ALA A 520 -12.14 -0.49 32.86
CA ALA A 520 -13.49 -0.91 33.23
C ALA A 520 -13.89 -2.22 32.55
N GLY A 521 -13.57 -2.38 31.26
CA GLY A 521 -13.82 -3.60 30.51
C GLY A 521 -13.14 -4.83 31.11
N SER A 522 -11.91 -4.68 31.61
CA SER A 522 -11.17 -5.77 32.27
C SER A 522 -11.83 -6.27 33.55
N GLU A 523 -12.62 -5.43 34.22
CA GLU A 523 -13.41 -5.78 35.41
C GLU A 523 -14.87 -6.10 35.08
N SER A 524 -15.19 -6.31 33.79
CA SER A 524 -16.57 -6.50 33.31
C SER A 524 -17.51 -5.39 33.78
N SER A 525 -16.98 -4.18 33.94
CA SER A 525 -17.67 -3.03 34.52
C SER A 525 -17.90 -1.95 33.47
N HIS A 526 -19.00 -1.22 33.60
CA HIS A 526 -19.30 -0.11 32.69
C HIS A 526 -18.45 1.12 33.08
N PRO A 527 -17.69 1.75 32.16
CA PRO A 527 -16.76 2.84 32.51
C PRO A 527 -17.44 4.07 33.11
N THR A 528 -18.68 4.36 32.72
CA THR A 528 -19.48 5.46 33.31
C THR A 528 -19.96 5.19 34.74
N LYS A 529 -19.92 3.94 35.20
CA LYS A 529 -20.34 3.53 36.55
C LYS A 529 -19.17 3.31 37.49
N MET A 530 -18.05 2.78 36.98
CA MET A 530 -16.89 2.36 37.79
C MET A 530 -16.36 3.48 38.70
N TRP A 531 -16.24 4.71 38.19
CA TRP A 531 -15.72 5.85 38.95
C TRP A 531 -16.80 6.87 39.38
N ILE A 532 -18.08 6.48 39.34
CA ILE A 532 -19.21 7.40 39.55
C ILE A 532 -19.16 8.11 40.91
N ALA A 533 -18.61 7.45 41.94
CA ALA A 533 -18.46 8.03 43.27
C ALA A 533 -17.57 9.29 43.28
N LYS A 534 -16.59 9.36 42.37
CA LYS A 534 -15.68 10.50 42.20
C LYS A 534 -16.21 11.51 41.19
N THR A 535 -16.87 11.04 40.13
CA THR A 535 -17.28 11.90 39.02
C THR A 535 -18.64 12.57 39.24
N ARG A 536 -19.61 11.93 39.93
CA ARG A 536 -21.00 12.42 40.06
C ARG A 536 -21.10 13.90 40.47
N ASN A 537 -20.32 14.29 41.48
CA ASN A 537 -20.31 15.64 42.05
C ASN A 537 -19.14 16.50 41.53
N ALA A 538 -18.42 16.05 40.51
CA ALA A 538 -17.35 16.82 39.90
C ALA A 538 -17.88 18.17 39.38
N GLN A 539 -17.03 19.20 39.52
CA GLN A 539 -17.24 20.46 38.82
C GLN A 539 -17.36 20.21 37.32
N LEU A 540 -18.11 21.08 36.64
CA LEU A 540 -18.34 20.94 35.20
C LEU A 540 -17.02 20.92 34.43
N GLY A 541 -16.84 19.92 33.57
CA GLY A 541 -15.64 19.74 32.75
C GLY A 541 -14.50 18.98 33.44
N ASN A 542 -14.63 18.65 34.74
CA ASN A 542 -13.59 17.95 35.49
C ASN A 542 -13.81 16.42 35.59
N ALA A 543 -14.95 15.89 35.16
CA ALA A 543 -15.28 14.47 35.36
C ALA A 543 -14.29 13.53 34.65
N LEU A 544 -13.93 13.81 33.39
CA LEU A 544 -12.98 13.00 32.63
C LEU A 544 -11.60 12.98 33.27
N ARG A 545 -11.10 14.13 33.70
CA ARG A 545 -9.80 14.27 34.37
C ARG A 545 -9.75 13.44 35.66
N LEU A 546 -10.80 13.49 36.48
CA LEU A 546 -10.87 12.72 37.74
C LEU A 546 -10.92 11.22 37.49
N ALA A 547 -11.73 10.77 36.52
CA ALA A 547 -11.78 9.36 36.13
C ALA A 547 -10.44 8.87 35.59
N LYS A 548 -9.78 9.66 34.73
CA LYS A 548 -8.47 9.35 34.15
C LYS A 548 -7.41 9.12 35.23
N VAL A 549 -7.28 10.06 36.19
CA VAL A 549 -6.28 9.95 37.26
C VAL A 549 -6.48 8.68 38.10
N GLU A 550 -7.73 8.33 38.40
CA GLU A 550 -8.04 7.11 39.14
C GLU A 550 -7.70 5.86 38.32
N ALA A 551 -8.06 5.83 37.03
CA ALA A 551 -7.71 4.74 36.13
C ALA A 551 -6.20 4.58 35.95
N GLU A 552 -5.42 5.66 35.88
CA GLU A 552 -3.95 5.62 35.82
C GLU A 552 -3.34 5.01 37.10
N GLN A 553 -3.89 5.35 38.27
CA GLN A 553 -3.46 4.76 39.55
C GLN A 553 -3.79 3.27 39.62
N GLN A 554 -4.96 2.87 39.13
CA GLN A 554 -5.38 1.47 39.06
C GLN A 554 -4.50 0.67 38.10
N LEU A 555 -4.21 1.20 36.91
CA LEU A 555 -3.29 0.61 35.94
C LEU A 555 -1.91 0.41 36.57
N LYS A 556 -1.33 1.46 37.18
CA LYS A 556 -0.02 1.37 37.82
C LYS A 556 0.01 0.29 38.92
N THR A 557 -1.05 0.22 39.73
CA THR A 557 -1.18 -0.79 40.79
C THR A 557 -1.29 -2.20 40.22
N ARG A 558 -2.08 -2.39 39.16
CA ARG A 558 -2.30 -3.68 38.51
C ARG A 558 -1.05 -4.16 37.80
N SER A 559 -0.37 -3.30 37.04
CA SER A 559 0.91 -3.59 36.39
C SER A 559 1.98 -3.99 37.40
N GLY A 560 2.10 -3.24 38.51
CA GLY A 560 3.05 -3.58 39.58
C GLY A 560 2.72 -4.90 40.29
N ARG A 561 1.43 -5.22 40.49
CA ARG A 561 1.00 -6.51 41.04
C ARG A 561 1.33 -7.66 40.09
N TYR A 562 1.03 -7.49 38.81
CA TYR A 562 1.30 -8.47 37.77
C TYR A 562 2.80 -8.76 37.65
N LEU A 563 3.64 -7.73 37.65
CA LEU A 563 5.10 -7.85 37.61
C LEU A 563 5.60 -8.73 38.77
N ARG A 564 5.25 -8.39 40.02
CA ARG A 564 5.67 -9.16 41.21
C ARG A 564 5.17 -10.60 41.19
N GLN A 565 3.95 -10.84 40.72
CA GLN A 565 3.41 -12.20 40.61
C GLN A 565 4.16 -13.02 39.55
N THR A 566 4.56 -12.38 38.45
CA THR A 566 5.32 -13.04 37.38
C THR A 566 6.75 -13.34 37.83
N GLU A 567 7.41 -12.40 38.50
CA GLU A 567 8.72 -12.62 39.15
C GLU A 567 8.66 -13.78 40.14
N ALA A 568 7.63 -13.83 41.01
CA ALA A 568 7.48 -14.91 41.97
C ALA A 568 7.26 -16.28 41.31
N ARG A 569 6.52 -16.36 40.19
CA ARG A 569 6.35 -17.61 39.42
C ARG A 569 7.67 -18.07 38.82
N LEU A 570 8.41 -17.16 38.18
CA LEU A 570 9.70 -17.48 37.56
C LEU A 570 10.74 -17.92 38.60
N GLN A 571 10.80 -17.25 39.75
CA GLN A 571 11.66 -17.68 40.87
C GLN A 571 11.26 -19.06 41.41
N ALA A 572 9.97 -19.36 41.52
CA ALA A 572 9.51 -20.69 41.95
C ALA A 572 9.86 -21.78 40.93
N SER A 573 9.97 -21.44 39.65
CA SER A 573 10.46 -22.28 38.57
C SER A 573 12.00 -22.38 38.50
N GLY A 574 12.73 -21.73 39.42
CA GLY A 574 14.20 -21.73 39.46
C GLY A 574 14.86 -20.80 38.44
N ILE A 575 14.10 -19.88 37.83
CA ILE A 575 14.58 -18.98 36.79
C ILE A 575 14.91 -17.62 37.40
N GLU A 576 16.19 -17.29 37.48
CA GLU A 576 16.67 -15.99 37.93
C GLU A 576 16.79 -15.01 36.76
N LEU A 577 16.03 -13.92 36.81
CA LEU A 577 16.08 -12.83 35.84
C LEU A 577 15.54 -11.53 36.46
N THR A 578 15.87 -10.39 35.86
CA THR A 578 15.35 -9.07 36.23
C THR A 578 14.25 -8.65 35.26
N LEU A 579 13.05 -8.34 35.76
CA LEU A 579 11.92 -7.93 34.92
C LEU A 579 11.65 -6.43 34.99
N TYR A 580 11.35 -5.85 33.84
CA TYR A 580 10.84 -4.50 33.70
C TYR A 580 9.53 -4.50 32.91
N THR A 581 8.67 -3.51 33.18
CA THR A 581 7.39 -3.35 32.48
C THR A 581 7.19 -1.92 32.03
N ARG A 582 6.61 -1.76 30.84
CA ARG A 582 6.03 -0.50 30.38
C ARG A 582 4.65 -0.74 29.75
N PRO A 583 3.76 0.26 29.70
CA PRO A 583 2.47 0.11 29.03
C PRO A 583 2.65 -0.22 27.55
N ASP A 584 1.91 -1.21 27.05
CA ASP A 584 1.75 -1.44 25.61
C ASP A 584 0.34 -0.98 25.20
N TRP A 585 0.26 -0.14 24.18
CA TRP A 585 -1.01 0.34 23.62
C TRP A 585 -1.20 -0.10 22.18
N LYS A 586 -0.30 -0.89 21.60
CA LYS A 586 -0.35 -1.31 20.19
C LYS A 586 -1.02 -2.66 20.01
N SER A 587 -1.00 -3.50 21.04
CA SER A 587 -1.39 -4.91 20.94
C SER A 587 -2.67 -5.22 21.74
N LEU A 588 -3.50 -6.17 21.28
CA LEU A 588 -4.68 -6.69 22.00
C LEU A 588 -4.27 -7.71 23.09
N LEU A 589 -3.44 -7.28 24.04
CA LEU A 589 -2.93 -8.18 25.08
C LEU A 589 -3.90 -8.19 26.28
N PRO A 590 -3.87 -9.25 27.12
CA PRO A 590 -4.69 -9.29 28.32
C PRO A 590 -4.35 -8.13 29.25
N TRP A 591 -5.38 -7.55 29.88
CA TRP A 591 -5.19 -6.40 30.77
C TRP A 591 -4.54 -6.81 32.10
N PRO A 592 -3.57 -6.06 32.68
CA PRO A 592 -3.05 -4.78 32.21
C PRO A 592 -2.21 -4.94 30.95
N ASN A 593 -2.37 -4.05 29.97
CA ASN A 593 -1.63 -4.14 28.71
C ASN A 593 -0.20 -3.63 28.92
N VAL A 594 0.74 -4.56 29.15
CA VAL A 594 2.14 -4.27 29.44
C VAL A 594 3.04 -5.11 28.56
N GLU A 595 4.09 -4.46 28.08
CA GLU A 595 5.26 -5.09 27.47
C GLU A 595 6.30 -5.36 28.57
N LEU A 596 6.93 -6.53 28.50
CA LEU A 596 7.95 -6.98 29.44
C LEU A 596 9.34 -6.97 28.80
N LEU A 597 10.34 -6.57 29.58
CA LEU A 597 11.75 -6.81 29.29
C LEU A 597 12.34 -7.67 30.42
N ALA A 598 12.91 -8.81 30.07
CA ALA A 598 13.70 -9.65 30.97
C ALA A 598 15.19 -9.48 30.66
N VAL A 599 15.96 -9.15 31.69
CA VAL A 599 17.42 -9.11 31.64
C VAL A 599 17.95 -10.32 32.40
N VAL A 600 18.80 -11.11 31.74
CA VAL A 600 19.35 -12.37 32.27
C VAL A 600 20.84 -12.22 32.42
N ASP A 601 21.39 -12.50 33.60
CA ASP A 601 22.83 -12.46 33.83
C ASP A 601 23.47 -13.79 33.42
N LEU A 602 24.48 -13.73 32.56
CA LEU A 602 25.24 -14.91 32.08
C LEU A 602 26.75 -14.66 32.17
N GLU A 603 27.52 -15.74 32.27
CA GLU A 603 28.98 -15.68 32.33
C GLU A 603 29.61 -15.50 30.96
N THR A 604 29.13 -16.23 29.94
CA THR A 604 29.69 -16.18 28.59
C THR A 604 28.61 -16.11 27.50
N PRO A 605 28.93 -15.56 26.31
CA PRO A 605 27.98 -15.54 25.18
C PRO A 605 27.50 -16.93 24.77
N ALA A 606 28.32 -17.97 24.96
CA ALA A 606 28.00 -19.33 24.59
C ALA A 606 26.86 -19.94 25.43
N ASP A 607 26.69 -19.48 26.67
CA ASP A 607 25.66 -19.97 27.58
C ASP A 607 24.26 -19.51 27.17
N TRP A 608 24.15 -18.47 26.35
CA TRP A 608 22.87 -17.87 25.96
C TRP A 608 21.94 -18.86 25.27
N LEU A 609 22.41 -19.57 24.24
CA LEU A 609 21.56 -20.47 23.47
C LEU A 609 21.09 -21.66 24.32
N ILE A 610 21.97 -22.16 25.19
CA ILE A 610 21.66 -23.26 26.12
C ILE A 610 20.60 -22.79 27.11
N TRP A 611 20.87 -21.68 27.80
CA TRP A 611 19.95 -21.10 28.77
C TRP A 611 18.60 -20.78 28.16
N PHE A 612 18.58 -20.20 26.96
CA PHE A 612 17.34 -19.84 26.27
C PHE A 612 16.53 -21.09 25.93
N ASN A 613 17.14 -22.13 25.36
CA ASN A 613 16.44 -23.36 25.01
C ASN A 613 15.89 -24.11 26.24
N GLU A 614 16.58 -24.05 27.37
CA GLU A 614 16.14 -24.67 28.63
C GLU A 614 14.93 -23.94 29.26
N HIS A 615 14.90 -22.60 29.19
CA HIS A 615 13.96 -21.79 29.97
C HIS A 615 12.84 -21.14 29.14
N ALA A 616 12.99 -20.95 27.83
CA ALA A 616 12.07 -20.17 27.00
C ALA A 616 10.61 -20.64 27.08
N ALA A 617 10.38 -21.96 27.02
CA ALA A 617 9.03 -22.52 27.10
C ALA A 617 8.37 -22.24 28.45
N GLN A 618 9.12 -22.40 29.55
CA GLN A 618 8.64 -22.15 30.91
C GLN A 618 8.39 -20.65 31.14
N ILE A 619 9.29 -19.78 30.67
CA ILE A 619 9.11 -18.32 30.73
C ILE A 619 7.82 -17.91 30.01
N ARG A 620 7.57 -18.49 28.84
CA ARG A 620 6.34 -18.23 28.08
C ARG A 620 5.09 -18.69 28.82
N ALA A 621 5.12 -19.86 29.44
CA ALA A 621 4.03 -20.35 30.27
C ALA A 621 3.75 -19.46 31.49
N ASP A 622 4.79 -19.00 32.19
CA ASP A 622 4.66 -18.21 33.43
C ASP A 622 4.24 -16.75 33.18
N VAL A 623 4.60 -16.18 32.03
CA VAL A 623 4.16 -14.85 31.58
C VAL A 623 2.75 -14.90 30.99
N GLY A 624 2.37 -16.03 30.42
CA GLY A 624 1.07 -16.24 29.78
C GLY A 624 1.07 -15.87 28.31
N GLU A 625 0.21 -16.56 27.57
CA GLU A 625 0.02 -16.35 26.14
C GLU A 625 -0.55 -14.96 25.85
N SER A 626 -0.25 -14.44 24.66
CA SER A 626 -0.72 -13.12 24.20
C SER A 626 -0.12 -11.93 24.94
N ARG A 627 1.16 -11.96 25.36
CA ARG A 627 1.87 -10.78 25.90
C ARG A 627 3.23 -10.58 25.23
N GLN A 628 3.48 -9.35 24.77
CA GLN A 628 4.78 -8.98 24.22
C GLN A 628 5.85 -9.05 25.32
N MET A 629 6.90 -9.81 25.07
CA MET A 629 8.05 -9.92 25.95
C MET A 629 9.34 -9.96 25.14
N TRP A 630 10.35 -9.30 25.69
CA TRP A 630 11.73 -9.36 25.23
C TRP A 630 12.61 -9.97 26.30
N ILE A 631 13.62 -10.73 25.88
CA ILE A 631 14.65 -11.28 26.74
C ILE A 631 16.00 -10.88 26.16
N ILE A 632 16.88 -10.35 27.01
CA ILE A 632 18.23 -9.93 26.64
C ILE A 632 19.24 -10.45 27.66
N PRO A 633 20.37 -11.03 27.22
CA PRO A 633 21.45 -11.40 28.13
C PRO A 633 22.32 -10.18 28.50
N ARG A 634 22.78 -10.16 29.75
CA ARG A 634 23.78 -9.24 30.30
C ARG A 634 25.02 -10.04 30.70
N ILE A 635 26.17 -9.66 30.18
CA ILE A 635 27.44 -10.38 30.36
C ILE A 635 28.51 -9.35 30.71
N ALA A 636 29.28 -9.63 31.77
CA ALA A 636 30.28 -8.69 32.32
C ALA A 636 29.71 -7.27 32.56
N GLY A 637 28.43 -7.18 32.92
CA GLY A 637 27.73 -5.90 33.17
C GLY A 637 27.17 -5.20 31.92
N PHE A 638 27.41 -5.71 30.71
CA PHE A 638 26.90 -5.15 29.46
C PHE A 638 25.73 -5.95 28.90
N ALA A 639 24.64 -5.28 28.54
CA ALA A 639 23.53 -5.87 27.80
C ALA A 639 23.95 -6.11 26.34
N ILE A 640 23.79 -7.35 25.87
CA ILE A 640 24.16 -7.74 24.50
C ILE A 640 22.94 -7.68 23.60
N SER A 641 22.65 -6.49 23.07
CA SER A 641 21.42 -6.24 22.32
C SER A 641 21.31 -7.05 21.04
N LYS A 642 22.44 -7.47 20.45
CA LYS A 642 22.47 -8.43 19.32
C LYS A 642 21.72 -9.73 19.60
N LEU A 643 21.76 -10.22 20.84
CA LEU A 643 21.19 -11.49 21.27
C LEU A 643 19.73 -11.38 21.72
N THR A 644 19.11 -10.22 21.56
CA THR A 644 17.72 -9.99 21.96
C THR A 644 16.79 -10.95 21.23
N VAL A 645 15.91 -11.59 22.00
CA VAL A 645 14.81 -12.41 21.51
C VAL A 645 13.49 -11.86 22.04
N GLY A 646 12.42 -11.96 21.26
CA GLY A 646 11.11 -11.57 21.77
C GLY A 646 9.95 -11.87 20.84
N GLY A 647 8.75 -11.60 21.35
CA GLY A 647 7.50 -11.84 20.64
C GLY A 647 6.30 -11.99 21.58
N ILE A 648 5.15 -12.26 20.98
CA ILE A 648 3.85 -12.40 21.68
C ILE A 648 3.59 -13.85 22.07
N SER A 649 3.51 -14.74 21.07
CA SER A 649 3.22 -16.17 21.28
C SER A 649 4.48 -17.01 21.31
N SER A 650 5.46 -16.64 20.50
CA SER A 650 6.73 -17.34 20.35
C SER A 650 7.84 -16.30 20.33
N PHE A 651 9.03 -16.71 20.75
CA PHE A 651 10.21 -15.87 20.78
C PHE A 651 10.99 -16.01 19.48
N PHE A 652 11.29 -14.87 18.85
CA PHE A 652 12.11 -14.79 17.66
C PHE A 652 13.32 -13.91 17.93
N SER A 653 14.44 -14.18 17.25
CA SER A 653 15.59 -13.29 17.25
C SER A 653 15.16 -11.90 16.75
N SER A 654 15.50 -10.86 17.50
CA SER A 654 15.19 -9.47 17.19
C SER A 654 16.33 -8.58 17.67
N PRO A 655 17.51 -8.66 17.01
CA PRO A 655 18.69 -7.89 17.39
C PRO A 655 18.40 -6.40 17.50
N HIS A 656 18.94 -5.74 18.54
CA HIS A 656 18.85 -4.28 18.73
C HIS A 656 17.42 -3.74 18.95
N ARG A 657 16.43 -4.63 19.11
CA ARG A 657 15.01 -4.23 19.17
C ARG A 657 14.62 -3.52 20.45
N VAL A 658 15.44 -3.64 21.50
CA VAL A 658 15.18 -3.10 22.84
C VAL A 658 16.18 -2.01 23.24
N ASP A 659 16.92 -1.42 22.30
CA ASP A 659 17.88 -0.35 22.61
C ASP A 659 17.21 0.85 23.28
N ASP A 660 15.95 1.15 22.89
CA ASP A 660 15.12 2.17 23.54
C ASP A 660 14.83 1.88 25.02
N TRP A 661 14.68 0.61 25.39
CA TRP A 661 14.60 0.19 26.79
C TRP A 661 15.91 0.38 27.52
N LEU A 662 17.03 -0.01 26.91
CA LEU A 662 18.36 0.08 27.54
C LEU A 662 18.71 1.53 27.87
N ASP A 663 18.45 2.44 26.94
CA ASP A 663 18.59 3.89 27.14
C ASP A 663 17.70 4.38 28.29
N THR A 664 16.42 4.02 28.28
CA THR A 664 15.44 4.45 29.29
C THR A 664 15.80 3.93 30.69
N LEU A 665 16.30 2.70 30.78
CA LEU A 665 16.69 2.06 32.04
C LEU A 665 18.14 2.37 32.44
N SER A 666 18.89 3.08 31.59
CA SER A 666 20.32 3.34 31.79
C SER A 666 21.15 2.07 32.00
N ILE A 667 20.81 1.00 31.28
CA ILE A 667 21.56 -0.26 31.30
C ILE A 667 22.69 -0.15 30.27
N PRO A 668 23.97 -0.34 30.66
CA PRO A 668 25.09 -0.28 29.71
C PRO A 668 24.93 -1.30 28.59
N GLN A 669 24.96 -0.85 27.34
CA GLN A 669 24.93 -1.69 26.14
C GLN A 669 26.36 -1.99 25.68
N LEU A 670 26.60 -3.23 25.23
CA LEU A 670 27.86 -3.59 24.59
C LEU A 670 27.97 -2.89 23.22
N ASP A 671 29.13 -2.28 22.94
CA ASP A 671 29.46 -1.86 21.58
C ASP A 671 29.95 -3.07 20.76
N ASP A 672 29.03 -3.75 20.07
CA ASP A 672 29.28 -4.96 19.29
C ASP A 672 29.88 -4.67 17.90
N ALA A 673 30.94 -3.87 17.87
CA ALA A 673 31.56 -3.37 16.64
C ALA A 673 32.06 -4.48 15.71
N LEU A 674 32.69 -5.53 16.25
CA LEU A 674 33.15 -6.67 15.44
C LEU A 674 31.98 -7.48 14.88
N VAL A 675 30.92 -7.69 15.67
CA VAL A 675 29.72 -8.38 15.17
C VAL A 675 29.04 -7.59 14.05
N ARG A 676 28.89 -6.27 14.21
CA ARG A 676 28.31 -5.41 13.17
C ARG A 676 29.17 -5.36 11.91
N ALA A 677 30.49 -5.43 12.03
CA ALA A 677 31.40 -5.53 10.88
C ALA A 677 31.37 -6.92 10.20
N ALA A 678 31.14 -7.99 10.97
CA ALA A 678 31.07 -9.36 10.47
C ALA A 678 29.75 -9.69 9.76
N GLN A 679 28.63 -9.10 10.20
CA GLN A 679 27.30 -9.44 9.68
C GLN A 679 27.17 -9.30 8.15
N PRO A 680 27.60 -8.18 7.52
CA PRO A 680 27.53 -8.05 6.06
C PRO A 680 28.36 -9.10 5.32
N ILE A 681 29.47 -9.55 5.90
CA ILE A 681 30.34 -10.59 5.32
C ILE A 681 29.63 -11.95 5.37
N ILE A 682 29.04 -12.30 6.52
CA ILE A 682 28.27 -13.54 6.69
C ILE A 682 27.09 -13.56 5.72
N ASP A 683 26.35 -12.45 5.61
CA ASP A 683 25.21 -12.32 4.70
C ASP A 683 25.65 -12.54 3.23
N LEU A 684 26.77 -11.95 2.80
CA LEU A 684 27.34 -12.16 1.47
C LEU A 684 27.78 -13.61 1.22
N ILE A 685 28.37 -14.28 2.22
CA ILE A 685 28.78 -15.70 2.10
C ILE A 685 27.52 -16.58 1.92
N ILE A 686 26.46 -16.34 2.72
CA ILE A 686 25.18 -17.05 2.61
C ILE A 686 24.55 -16.80 1.24
N GLU A 687 24.52 -15.55 0.79
CA GLU A 687 23.95 -15.16 -0.50
C GLU A 687 24.66 -15.82 -1.67
N LEU A 688 25.99 -15.75 -1.74
CA LEU A 688 26.79 -16.39 -2.79
C LEU A 688 26.68 -17.91 -2.77
N ASP A 689 26.60 -18.53 -1.59
CA ASP A 689 26.33 -19.95 -1.46
C ASP A 689 24.95 -20.33 -1.98
N GLY A 690 23.93 -19.51 -1.67
CA GLY A 690 22.56 -19.67 -2.18
C GLY A 690 22.51 -19.59 -3.71
N LEU A 691 23.16 -18.60 -4.30
CA LEU A 691 23.29 -18.48 -5.76
C LEU A 691 23.93 -19.73 -6.37
N ARG A 692 25.01 -20.22 -5.77
CA ARG A 692 25.70 -21.43 -6.23
C ARG A 692 24.82 -22.68 -6.09
N TYR A 693 24.16 -22.85 -4.96
CA TYR A 693 23.30 -24.00 -4.67
C TYR A 693 22.17 -24.13 -5.70
N PHE A 694 21.49 -23.03 -6.01
CA PHE A 694 20.42 -22.97 -7.01
C PHE A 694 20.92 -22.85 -8.46
N ARG A 695 22.24 -22.78 -8.68
CA ARG A 695 22.86 -22.61 -10.01
C ARG A 695 22.43 -21.31 -10.72
N LEU A 696 22.33 -20.24 -9.95
CA LEU A 696 21.97 -18.89 -10.37
C LEU A 696 23.19 -18.08 -10.83
N GLY A 697 22.96 -17.06 -11.64
CA GLY A 697 24.00 -16.13 -12.09
C GLY A 697 25.06 -16.73 -13.04
N GLY A 698 24.74 -17.82 -13.74
CA GLY A 698 25.58 -18.36 -14.83
C GLY A 698 25.21 -17.82 -16.22
N ASP A 699 25.98 -18.19 -17.25
CA ASP A 699 25.88 -17.63 -18.62
C ASP A 699 24.50 -17.72 -19.29
N LYS A 700 23.65 -18.67 -18.87
CA LYS A 700 22.29 -18.89 -19.40
C LYS A 700 21.18 -18.26 -18.54
N ARG A 701 21.55 -17.59 -17.45
CA ARG A 701 20.64 -16.91 -16.53
C ARG A 701 20.56 -15.42 -16.85
N PRO A 702 19.50 -14.72 -16.40
CA PRO A 702 19.34 -13.29 -16.62
C PRO A 702 20.56 -12.46 -16.20
N ILE A 703 20.83 -11.38 -16.92
CA ILE A 703 21.96 -10.47 -16.68
C ILE A 703 21.97 -9.96 -15.23
N LEU A 704 20.78 -9.69 -14.66
CA LEU A 704 20.65 -9.27 -13.26
C LEU A 704 21.31 -10.26 -12.29
N GLU A 705 21.07 -11.56 -12.46
CA GLU A 705 21.66 -12.58 -11.57
C GLU A 705 23.19 -12.62 -11.70
N GLN A 706 23.70 -12.45 -12.93
CA GLN A 706 25.14 -12.43 -13.19
C GLN A 706 25.80 -11.20 -12.56
N THR A 707 25.18 -10.02 -12.70
CA THR A 707 25.67 -8.76 -12.11
C THR A 707 25.66 -8.81 -10.59
N VAL A 708 24.59 -9.33 -9.99
CA VAL A 708 24.50 -9.55 -8.53
C VAL A 708 25.67 -10.39 -8.07
N ARG A 709 25.85 -11.58 -8.67
CA ARG A 709 26.94 -12.49 -8.31
C ARG A 709 28.32 -11.84 -8.37
N GLN A 710 28.65 -11.20 -9.49
CA GLN A 710 29.96 -10.54 -9.67
C GLN A 710 30.18 -9.41 -8.67
N THR A 711 29.12 -8.63 -8.41
CA THR A 711 29.18 -7.51 -7.47
C THR A 711 29.40 -8.00 -6.04
N ASP A 712 28.71 -9.06 -5.64
CA ASP A 712 28.78 -9.58 -4.28
C ASP A 712 30.08 -10.37 -4.04
N GLU A 713 30.60 -11.07 -5.05
CA GLU A 713 31.96 -11.64 -5.02
C GLU A 713 33.02 -10.54 -4.75
N HIS A 714 32.94 -9.40 -5.44
CA HIS A 714 33.86 -8.27 -5.23
C HIS A 714 33.69 -7.60 -3.87
N LYS A 715 32.44 -7.36 -3.42
CA LYS A 715 32.16 -6.79 -2.10
C LYS A 715 32.67 -7.69 -0.99
N LEU A 716 32.51 -9.01 -1.11
CA LEU A 716 32.97 -9.98 -0.12
C LEU A 716 34.49 -9.91 0.03
N GLU A 717 35.23 -9.89 -1.08
CA GLU A 717 36.70 -9.77 -1.05
C GLU A 717 37.16 -8.50 -0.31
N MET A 718 36.56 -7.35 -0.65
CA MET A 718 36.89 -6.07 0.00
C MET A 718 36.50 -6.04 1.48
N ALA A 719 35.35 -6.60 1.84
CA ALA A 719 34.87 -6.64 3.21
C ALA A 719 35.73 -7.57 4.09
N LEU A 720 36.14 -8.73 3.57
CA LEU A 720 37.07 -9.63 4.26
C LEU A 720 38.41 -8.95 4.52
N LEU A 721 38.98 -8.25 3.54
CA LEU A 721 40.23 -7.50 3.72
C LEU A 721 40.12 -6.43 4.81
N ALA A 722 39.02 -5.67 4.82
CA ALA A 722 38.77 -4.64 5.82
C ALA A 722 38.60 -5.24 7.23
N PHE A 723 37.83 -6.32 7.36
CA PHE A 723 37.61 -6.99 8.64
C PHE A 723 38.89 -7.58 9.23
N ASP A 724 39.74 -8.19 8.40
CA ASP A 724 41.00 -8.75 8.87
C ASP A 724 42.02 -7.69 9.29
N ALA A 725 42.00 -6.53 8.63
CA ALA A 725 42.78 -5.39 9.08
C ALA A 725 42.30 -4.87 10.45
N SER A 726 40.98 -4.80 10.67
CA SER A 726 40.42 -4.33 11.96
C SER A 726 40.53 -5.34 13.10
N SER A 727 40.59 -6.64 12.79
CA SER A 727 40.71 -7.73 13.77
C SER A 727 42.14 -8.20 13.99
N ALA A 728 43.14 -7.57 13.36
CA ALA A 728 44.53 -7.97 13.45
C ALA A 728 45.02 -8.04 14.91
N GLY A 729 45.61 -9.18 15.29
CA GLY A 729 46.12 -9.41 16.65
C GLY A 729 45.07 -9.89 17.66
N THR A 730 43.82 -10.11 17.23
CA THR A 730 42.75 -10.71 18.05
C THR A 730 42.56 -12.19 17.74
N SER A 731 41.81 -12.90 18.58
CA SER A 731 41.49 -14.33 18.38
C SER A 731 40.54 -14.59 17.20
N VAL A 732 39.87 -13.56 16.68
CA VAL A 732 38.90 -13.65 15.59
C VAL A 732 39.49 -13.28 14.22
N HIS A 733 40.79 -13.01 14.15
CA HIS A 733 41.49 -12.72 12.90
C HIS A 733 41.40 -13.91 11.90
N ASN A 734 41.12 -13.63 10.62
CA ASN A 734 40.90 -14.62 9.55
C ASN A 734 39.70 -15.57 9.73
N LEU A 735 38.92 -15.45 10.79
CA LEU A 735 37.84 -16.38 11.11
C LEU A 735 36.73 -16.38 10.04
N LEU A 736 36.37 -15.21 9.51
CA LEU A 736 35.40 -15.09 8.41
C LEU A 736 35.98 -15.52 7.06
N ARG A 737 37.30 -15.36 6.85
CA ARG A 737 37.96 -15.85 5.63
C ARG A 737 37.95 -17.38 5.58
N MET A 738 38.23 -18.05 6.70
CA MET A 738 38.14 -19.51 6.79
C MET A 738 36.73 -20.00 6.48
N LEU A 739 35.69 -19.37 7.04
CA LEU A 739 34.30 -19.68 6.70
C LEU A 739 34.04 -19.52 5.19
N SER A 740 34.48 -18.40 4.60
CA SER A 740 34.32 -18.15 3.17
C SER A 740 34.99 -19.24 2.31
N ASP A 741 36.20 -19.68 2.67
CA ASP A 741 36.93 -20.73 1.94
C ASP A 741 36.28 -22.11 2.09
N ASP A 742 35.81 -22.45 3.30
CA ASP A 742 35.09 -23.70 3.58
C ASP A 742 33.75 -23.77 2.82
N VAL A 743 33.04 -22.64 2.76
CA VAL A 743 31.82 -22.53 1.95
C VAL A 743 32.19 -22.60 0.47
N ALA A 744 33.16 -21.83 -0.02
CA ALA A 744 33.56 -21.81 -1.43
C ALA A 744 34.01 -23.18 -1.95
N SER A 745 34.68 -23.99 -1.12
CA SER A 745 35.07 -25.36 -1.44
C SER A 745 33.93 -26.40 -1.36
N GLY A 746 32.78 -26.02 -0.78
CA GLY A 746 31.63 -26.90 -0.59
C GLY A 746 31.73 -27.80 0.64
N ALA A 747 32.71 -27.57 1.52
CA ALA A 747 32.83 -28.26 2.81
C ALA A 747 31.65 -27.93 3.74
N VAL A 748 31.13 -26.70 3.65
CA VAL A 748 29.95 -26.22 4.39
C VAL A 748 28.88 -25.75 3.39
N ASN A 749 27.63 -26.20 3.59
CA ASN A 749 26.47 -25.77 2.80
C ASN A 749 25.68 -24.71 3.60
N LEU A 750 26.29 -23.55 3.78
CA LEU A 750 25.83 -22.55 4.75
C LEU A 750 24.42 -22.04 4.44
N ALA A 751 24.10 -21.74 3.19
CA ALA A 751 22.78 -21.26 2.80
C ALA A 751 21.68 -22.28 3.12
N ARG A 752 21.92 -23.54 2.78
CA ARG A 752 21.00 -24.65 3.09
C ARG A 752 20.83 -24.84 4.59
N ASP A 753 21.93 -24.82 5.33
CA ASP A 753 21.94 -25.07 6.77
C ASP A 753 21.30 -23.92 7.56
N VAL A 754 21.47 -22.66 7.10
CA VAL A 754 20.77 -21.48 7.64
C VAL A 754 19.27 -21.52 7.30
N ALA A 755 18.91 -21.90 6.07
CA ALA A 755 17.50 -22.09 5.72
C ALA A 755 16.86 -23.19 6.57
N ALA A 756 17.53 -24.31 6.79
CA ALA A 756 17.02 -25.40 7.63
C ALA A 756 16.72 -24.96 9.08
N LEU A 757 17.47 -23.98 9.60
CA LEU A 757 17.24 -23.39 10.93
C LEU A 757 15.87 -22.70 11.02
N THR A 758 15.39 -22.06 9.95
CA THR A 758 14.05 -21.42 9.96
C THR A 758 12.92 -22.45 10.02
N HIS A 759 13.20 -23.70 9.65
CA HIS A 759 12.29 -24.84 9.83
C HIS A 759 12.61 -25.68 11.08
N GLY A 760 13.38 -25.15 12.03
CA GLY A 760 13.66 -25.79 13.31
C GLY A 760 14.67 -26.94 13.24
N ARG A 761 15.48 -27.03 12.18
CA ARG A 761 16.49 -28.07 12.03
C ARG A 761 17.88 -27.46 12.24
N LEU A 762 18.52 -27.80 13.36
CA LEU A 762 19.92 -27.43 13.59
C LEU A 762 20.82 -28.27 12.68
N ALA A 763 21.65 -27.59 11.89
CA ALA A 763 22.58 -28.20 10.94
C ALA A 763 24.01 -27.68 11.20
N PRO A 764 25.07 -28.40 10.76
CA PRO A 764 26.46 -28.06 11.08
C PRO A 764 26.85 -26.62 10.71
N GLY A 765 26.39 -26.08 9.58
CA GLY A 765 26.65 -24.69 9.21
C GLY A 765 26.08 -23.66 10.20
N ALA A 766 24.92 -23.94 10.79
CA ALA A 766 24.34 -23.06 11.82
C ALA A 766 25.14 -23.10 13.12
N GLU A 767 25.67 -24.27 13.51
CA GLU A 767 26.56 -24.40 14.68
C GLU A 767 27.85 -23.60 14.50
N ILE A 768 28.42 -23.61 13.28
CA ILE A 768 29.59 -22.79 12.93
C ILE A 768 29.26 -21.31 13.11
N LEU A 769 28.13 -20.81 12.60
CA LEU A 769 27.74 -19.40 12.77
C LEU A 769 27.55 -19.00 14.24
N VAL A 770 26.95 -19.88 15.05
CA VAL A 770 26.82 -19.65 16.50
C VAL A 770 28.20 -19.56 17.15
N SER A 771 29.12 -20.45 16.81
CA SER A 771 30.51 -20.40 17.31
C SER A 771 31.21 -19.10 16.92
N ILE A 772 31.08 -18.68 15.66
CA ILE A 772 31.65 -17.44 15.14
C ILE A 772 31.09 -16.23 15.90
N GLN A 773 29.76 -16.14 16.04
CA GLN A 773 29.10 -15.06 16.77
C GLN A 773 29.58 -14.98 18.23
N ASN A 774 29.70 -16.14 18.89
CA ASN A 774 30.17 -16.20 20.28
C ASN A 774 31.63 -15.72 20.41
N SER A 775 32.51 -16.09 19.47
CA SER A 775 33.91 -15.62 19.46
C SER A 775 34.00 -14.10 19.24
N LEU A 776 33.19 -13.55 18.33
CA LEU A 776 33.14 -12.11 18.06
C LEU A 776 32.66 -11.34 19.30
N LEU A 777 31.56 -11.78 19.91
CA LEU A 777 31.02 -11.16 21.13
C LEU A 777 32.01 -11.24 22.30
N ALA A 778 32.68 -12.38 22.49
CA ALA A 778 33.69 -12.52 23.54
C ALA A 778 34.85 -11.51 23.35
N GLN A 779 35.27 -11.25 22.11
CA GLN A 779 36.29 -10.26 21.81
C GLN A 779 35.78 -8.82 22.01
N ASP A 780 34.55 -8.51 21.60
CA ASP A 780 33.94 -7.18 21.83
C ASP A 780 33.81 -6.89 23.34
N ILE A 781 33.43 -7.89 24.14
CA ILE A 781 33.38 -7.78 25.61
C ILE A 781 34.78 -7.53 26.18
N ALA A 782 35.80 -8.28 25.73
CA ALA A 782 37.17 -8.09 26.17
C ALA A 782 37.71 -6.68 25.84
N ASN A 783 37.35 -6.15 24.67
CA ASN A 783 37.67 -4.77 24.27
C ASN A 783 36.95 -3.75 25.15
N ALA A 784 35.67 -3.96 25.44
CA ALA A 784 34.87 -3.07 26.29
C ALA A 784 35.40 -3.03 27.73
N ILE A 785 35.77 -4.17 28.31
CA ILE A 785 36.39 -4.26 29.64
C ILE A 785 37.75 -3.55 29.66
N SER A 786 38.54 -3.66 28.59
CA SER A 786 39.87 -3.03 28.52
C SER A 786 39.82 -1.50 28.38
N ASN A 787 38.68 -0.96 27.94
CA ASN A 787 38.44 0.46 27.73
C ASN A 787 37.74 1.15 28.92
N GLN A 788 37.32 0.40 29.94
CA GLN A 788 36.86 0.90 31.24
C GLN A 788 38.05 1.11 32.17
#